data_AF-A0A2H3DA62-F1
#
_entry.id   AF-A0A2H3DA62-F1
#
_cell.length_a   1.000
_cell.length_b   1.000
_cell.length_c   1.000
_cell.angle_alpha   90.00
_cell.angle_beta   90.00
_cell.angle_gamma   90.00
#
_symmetry.space_group_name_H-M   'P 1'
#
loop_
_entity.id
_entity.type
_entity.pdbx_description
1 polymer ?
#
loop_
_entity_poly.entity_id
_entity_poly.type
_entity_poly.pdbx_seq_one_letter_code
_entity_poly.pdbx_strand_id
1 'polypeptide(L)'
;MALKAPYALQQFNGRKKSAVFTRLFAGISVCFLLFASQALWLHWAKDKTTQIPLRAVETLQKCKLLDVPPGPPPDFHSRIDSDRFVPGTKATLLKNATIWTGRVNGLEVVRGDILLDKGIIKAVGVIDPDALAAYTVQDLITYDVGGAWISPGIVDLHSHIGVGSSPYLSGASDVDSHHGLIQPWLRSLDGLNSHDDSYRLSISGGVTTALVLPGSANGIGGQGFVIKLRPTAERSPSSLLLEPPFSINGTEVDPSLPPRWRQMKHACGENPSREYSGTRMDTIWALRNGYEKARQIKEKQDDYCAKALTGNWQGLGAFPEELQWEALVDVLRGRVKVQNHCYEAVDLDGIVRLTNEFKFSIAAFHHAHETYLVPDLLKKAYGKPPAIALFATSARYKREAYRGSEFAPRILADNGFNVSDHPVFDSRYLLHEAQQAHYYGLGDNLALASVTSTPASVMGQGHRIGFINEGYDADIIVWDSHPLAIGATPKQVYIDGIEQIEKPYSNPKPTALQSVPKTPNFDKEAEEALKHDGLPPLETKQTTSETVVFVNVSDVYIRNHQTVKRRFSAQQSNEVGVLVVEAGKIVCAGVKATCLAENAYHDAIVVDLVGGSVAPGFVSFGSALGLSHISDEASTNDGPVIGPLLSKVPSILGGDDAVIRASDGLQFASRDSLLAYRSGVTTAIIAPVARGLISGLTVAFSTGSAHKLQNGAVVQDATALHVIVSLNSPISVSTQIATLRRLLLGGGSGDLGTQFERVAAGKIPLVIDVGNADIMASLIQLKSEIERTTGIPLRMTFAGAAEAHLLAAEIGYAGIGVIVVPSRPFPATWELRRILPGPPLSEDNAIGVLQAHNVTVGIGSSGTWSVRNVRFDVAWAALETRVALSKSEALALGSANIEVLLGVEDDASDLVATRSGSLLDFEAKVAAIISSRRGLVDIL
;
A
#
# COMPACT_ATOMS: atom_id res chain seq x y z
N MET A 1 3.59 -41.92 -94.10
CA MET A 1 3.10 -42.75 -95.22
C MET A 1 2.26 -41.86 -96.12
N ALA A 2 2.93 -41.30 -97.15
CA ALA A 2 2.55 -41.44 -98.56
C ALA A 2 1.23 -40.71 -98.91
N LEU A 3 1.27 -39.46 -99.39
CA LEU A 3 1.56 -39.02 -100.77
C LEU A 3 0.38 -39.18 -101.75
N LYS A 4 0.13 -38.06 -102.44
CA LYS A 4 -0.35 -37.89 -103.83
C LYS A 4 -1.86 -37.69 -104.08
N ALA A 5 -2.15 -36.42 -104.42
CA ALA A 5 -2.87 -35.84 -105.58
C ALA A 5 -3.01 -36.77 -106.84
N PRO A 6 -3.54 -36.37 -108.04
CA PRO A 6 -3.90 -35.03 -108.56
C PRO A 6 -5.08 -35.02 -109.62
N TYR A 7 -5.18 -33.90 -110.40
CA TYR A 7 -5.71 -33.75 -111.78
C TYR A 7 -7.24 -33.58 -111.98
N ALA A 8 -7.80 -32.79 -112.93
CA ALA A 8 -7.30 -31.80 -113.90
C ALA A 8 -8.48 -31.01 -114.54
N LEU A 9 -8.18 -29.78 -115.00
CA LEU A 9 -8.45 -29.16 -116.33
C LEU A 9 -9.88 -28.93 -116.90
N GLN A 10 -10.16 -27.63 -117.15
CA GLN A 10 -10.65 -26.95 -118.40
C GLN A 10 -11.76 -25.92 -118.07
N GLN A 11 -11.99 -24.79 -118.76
CA GLN A 11 -11.22 -23.83 -119.56
C GLN A 11 -12.21 -22.65 -119.88
N PHE A 12 -11.68 -21.46 -120.21
CA PHE A 12 -12.31 -20.34 -120.96
C PHE A 12 -13.13 -19.20 -120.29
N ASN A 13 -12.46 -18.03 -120.30
CA ASN A 13 -12.85 -16.66 -120.71
C ASN A 13 -14.11 -15.94 -120.17
N GLY A 14 -13.88 -14.76 -119.60
CA GLY A 14 -14.85 -13.66 -119.57
C GLY A 14 -14.52 -12.55 -118.58
N ARG A 15 -13.95 -11.45 -119.07
CA ARG A 15 -13.65 -10.20 -118.31
C ARG A 15 -14.85 -9.69 -117.51
N LYS A 16 -14.62 -9.23 -116.27
CA LYS A 16 -14.91 -7.85 -115.81
C LYS A 16 -14.37 -7.62 -114.39
N LYS A 17 -13.57 -6.56 -114.27
CA LYS A 17 -13.14 -5.95 -113.00
C LYS A 17 -14.37 -5.49 -112.22
N SER A 18 -14.34 -5.64 -110.89
CA SER A 18 -14.78 -4.65 -109.88
C SER A 18 -15.43 -5.32 -108.66
N ALA A 19 -15.14 -4.73 -107.49
CA ALA A 19 -15.96 -4.78 -106.26
C ALA A 19 -15.77 -5.93 -105.24
N VAL A 20 -14.58 -6.54 -105.11
CA VAL A 20 -14.27 -7.40 -103.94
C VAL A 20 -13.11 -6.88 -103.07
N PHE A 21 -12.16 -6.14 -103.64
CA PHE A 21 -11.02 -5.60 -102.86
C PHE A 21 -11.38 -4.44 -101.92
N THR A 22 -12.48 -3.72 -102.17
CA THR A 22 -12.90 -2.58 -101.34
C THR A 22 -13.65 -3.01 -100.07
N ARG A 23 -14.23 -4.21 -100.03
CA ARG A 23 -14.93 -4.72 -98.83
C ARG A 23 -13.99 -5.39 -97.83
N LEU A 24 -12.89 -5.98 -98.29
CA LEU A 24 -11.87 -6.55 -97.41
C LEU A 24 -11.03 -5.47 -96.70
N PHE A 25 -10.68 -4.38 -97.39
CA PHE A 25 -9.96 -3.25 -96.78
C PHE A 25 -10.85 -2.45 -95.83
N ALA A 26 -12.14 -2.29 -96.12
CA ALA A 26 -13.09 -1.66 -95.20
C ALA A 26 -13.31 -2.51 -93.93
N GLY A 27 -13.40 -3.84 -94.06
CA GLY A 27 -13.52 -4.75 -92.91
C GLY A 27 -12.26 -4.77 -92.03
N ILE A 28 -11.07 -4.79 -92.64
CA ILE A 28 -9.80 -4.78 -91.91
C ILE A 28 -9.57 -3.40 -91.27
N SER A 29 -9.86 -2.29 -91.94
CA SER A 29 -9.75 -0.95 -91.33
C SER A 29 -10.77 -0.70 -90.23
N VAL A 30 -11.99 -1.25 -90.32
CA VAL A 30 -12.99 -1.18 -89.24
C VAL A 30 -12.59 -2.07 -88.07
N CYS A 31 -12.03 -3.27 -88.31
CA CYS A 31 -11.45 -4.08 -87.24
C CYS A 31 -10.21 -3.44 -86.62
N PHE A 32 -9.34 -2.78 -87.40
CA PHE A 32 -8.18 -2.07 -86.88
C PHE A 32 -8.58 -0.80 -86.12
N LEU A 33 -9.63 -0.09 -86.55
CA LEU A 33 -10.20 1.05 -85.84
C LEU A 33 -10.98 0.63 -84.60
N LEU A 34 -11.64 -0.53 -84.59
CA LEU A 34 -12.29 -1.11 -83.42
C LEU A 34 -11.29 -1.70 -82.43
N PHE A 35 -10.19 -2.28 -82.91
CA PHE A 35 -9.11 -2.79 -82.07
C PHE A 35 -8.22 -1.66 -81.57
N ALA A 36 -7.96 -0.63 -82.38
CA ALA A 36 -7.32 0.60 -81.95
C ALA A 36 -8.22 1.40 -81.03
N SER A 37 -9.54 1.48 -81.27
CA SER A 37 -10.47 2.13 -80.35
C SER A 37 -10.66 1.32 -79.08
N GLN A 38 -10.69 -0.02 -79.10
CA GLN A 38 -10.68 -0.84 -77.88
C GLN A 38 -9.33 -0.81 -77.17
N ALA A 39 -8.20 -0.74 -77.89
CA ALA A 39 -6.88 -0.59 -77.28
C ALA A 39 -6.68 0.82 -76.71
N LEU A 40 -7.21 1.86 -77.39
CA LEU A 40 -7.31 3.22 -76.87
C LEU A 40 -8.30 3.29 -75.71
N TRP A 41 -9.44 2.59 -75.74
CA TRP A 41 -10.41 2.53 -74.64
C TRP A 41 -9.91 1.68 -73.48
N LEU A 42 -9.08 0.67 -73.69
CA LEU A 42 -8.37 -0.11 -72.66
C LEU A 42 -7.14 0.63 -72.12
N HIS A 43 -6.52 1.52 -72.91
CA HIS A 43 -5.51 2.48 -72.45
C HIS A 43 -6.14 3.66 -71.70
N TRP A 44 -7.33 4.14 -72.12
CA TRP A 44 -8.07 5.22 -71.45
C TRP A 44 -8.85 4.72 -70.22
N ALA A 45 -9.35 3.48 -70.22
CA ALA A 45 -10.05 2.87 -69.10
C ALA A 45 -9.11 2.35 -67.99
N LYS A 46 -7.83 2.69 -68.05
CA LYS A 46 -6.86 2.41 -66.98
C LYS A 46 -6.27 3.63 -66.30
N ASP A 47 -6.77 4.83 -66.56
CA ASP A 47 -6.66 5.92 -65.59
C ASP A 47 -7.85 5.85 -64.64
N LYS A 48 -7.85 4.81 -63.79
CA LYS A 48 -8.61 4.90 -62.53
C LYS A 48 -7.92 5.98 -61.71
N THR A 49 -8.38 7.22 -61.86
CA THR A 49 -8.06 8.32 -60.96
C THR A 49 -8.47 7.91 -59.56
N THR A 50 -7.52 7.33 -58.83
CA THR A 50 -7.72 6.96 -57.43
C THR A 50 -7.70 8.27 -56.68
N GLN A 51 -8.86 8.70 -56.17
CA GLN A 51 -8.92 9.89 -55.32
C GLN A 51 -8.13 9.60 -54.05
N ILE A 52 -6.92 10.15 -53.97
CA ILE A 52 -6.08 10.08 -52.79
C ILE A 52 -6.73 10.98 -51.73
N PRO A 53 -7.04 10.45 -50.52
CA PRO A 53 -7.62 11.25 -49.46
C PRO A 53 -6.74 12.45 -49.08
N LEU A 54 -7.35 13.56 -48.70
CA LEU A 54 -6.65 14.80 -48.34
C LEU A 54 -5.59 14.61 -47.23
N ARG A 55 -5.77 13.61 -46.37
CA ARG A 55 -4.90 13.25 -45.24
C ARG A 55 -4.16 11.91 -45.44
N ALA A 56 -3.96 11.48 -46.69
CA ALA A 56 -3.36 10.17 -46.98
C ALA A 56 -1.97 9.96 -46.34
N VAL A 57 -1.13 11.01 -46.26
CA VAL A 57 0.20 10.92 -45.63
C VAL A 57 0.08 10.63 -44.13
N GLU A 58 -0.78 11.36 -43.43
CA GLU A 58 -1.05 11.15 -42.01
C GLU A 58 -1.66 9.77 -41.75
N THR A 59 -2.57 9.33 -42.62
CA THR A 59 -3.13 7.98 -42.55
C THR A 59 -2.05 6.91 -42.70
N LEU A 60 -1.13 7.05 -43.66
CA LEU A 60 -0.02 6.12 -43.85
C LEU A 60 0.93 6.11 -42.66
N GLN A 61 1.21 7.28 -42.07
CA GLN A 61 2.01 7.41 -40.85
C GLN A 61 1.31 6.71 -39.68
N LYS A 62 0.03 7.00 -39.44
CA LYS A 62 -0.78 6.33 -38.41
C LYS A 62 -0.74 4.82 -38.56
N CYS A 63 -0.94 4.31 -39.78
CA CYS A 63 -0.86 2.87 -40.07
C CYS A 63 0.50 2.25 -39.77
N LYS A 64 1.61 2.91 -40.15
CA LYS A 64 2.97 2.46 -39.80
C LYS A 64 3.20 2.46 -38.29
N LEU A 65 2.62 3.44 -37.60
CA LEU A 65 2.70 3.60 -36.16
C LEU A 65 1.75 2.69 -35.39
N LEU A 66 0.98 1.77 -35.99
CA LEU A 66 0.10 0.87 -35.21
C LEU A 66 0.82 -0.33 -34.59
N ASP A 67 1.98 -0.73 -35.12
CA ASP A 67 2.69 -1.93 -34.67
C ASP A 67 4.04 -1.61 -33.99
N VAL A 68 4.39 -0.33 -33.85
CA VAL A 68 5.59 0.12 -33.14
C VAL A 68 5.44 -0.12 -31.63
N PRO A 69 6.38 -0.84 -30.96
CA PRO A 69 6.31 -1.06 -29.52
C PRO A 69 6.64 0.24 -28.76
N PRO A 70 6.04 0.48 -27.57
CA PRO A 70 6.40 1.63 -26.76
C PRO A 70 7.78 1.48 -26.10
N GLY A 71 8.45 2.61 -25.88
CA GLY A 71 9.72 2.65 -25.16
C GLY A 71 10.45 3.98 -25.33
N PRO A 72 11.58 4.17 -24.63
CA PRO A 72 12.42 5.32 -24.85
C PRO A 72 13.04 5.31 -26.25
N PRO A 73 13.38 6.48 -26.80
CA PRO A 73 14.18 6.54 -28.01
C PRO A 73 15.58 5.92 -27.79
N PRO A 74 16.23 5.36 -28.84
CA PRO A 74 17.50 4.67 -28.71
C PRO A 74 18.65 5.50 -28.11
N ASP A 75 18.59 6.82 -28.28
CA ASP A 75 19.57 7.79 -27.80
C ASP A 75 19.18 8.44 -26.47
N PHE A 76 18.13 7.98 -25.78
CA PHE A 76 17.58 8.59 -24.56
C PHE A 76 18.65 8.94 -23.50
N HIS A 77 19.61 8.05 -23.26
CA HIS A 77 20.66 8.25 -22.26
C HIS A 77 21.78 9.21 -22.71
N SER A 78 21.78 9.66 -23.96
CA SER A 78 22.68 10.71 -24.47
C SER A 78 22.24 12.11 -24.08
N ARG A 79 21.08 12.25 -23.41
CA ARG A 79 20.54 13.52 -22.95
C ARG A 79 21.49 14.22 -21.98
N ILE A 80 21.59 15.54 -22.10
CA ILE A 80 22.42 16.36 -21.22
C ILE A 80 21.62 17.00 -20.08
N ASP A 81 20.30 16.99 -20.17
CA ASP A 81 19.32 17.53 -19.24
C ASP A 81 18.03 16.69 -19.23
N SER A 82 17.25 16.84 -18.17
CA SER A 82 15.90 16.28 -18.05
C SER A 82 14.87 17.17 -18.74
N ASP A 83 13.86 16.57 -19.38
CA ASP A 83 12.67 17.28 -19.86
C ASP A 83 11.88 17.95 -18.72
N ARG A 84 12.17 17.59 -17.47
CA ARG A 84 11.62 18.20 -16.25
C ARG A 84 12.59 19.15 -15.54
N PHE A 85 13.74 19.44 -16.14
CA PHE A 85 14.73 20.36 -15.57
C PHE A 85 14.12 21.76 -15.38
N VAL A 86 14.34 22.35 -14.20
CA VAL A 86 13.94 23.72 -13.91
C VAL A 86 15.15 24.64 -14.15
N PRO A 87 15.08 25.56 -15.13
CA PRO A 87 16.16 26.50 -15.37
C PRO A 87 16.52 27.30 -14.11
N GLY A 88 17.81 27.40 -13.81
CA GLY A 88 18.33 28.07 -12.62
C GLY A 88 18.51 27.16 -11.40
N THR A 89 18.07 25.90 -11.44
CA THR A 89 18.45 24.92 -10.42
C THR A 89 19.97 24.69 -10.47
N LYS A 90 20.64 24.85 -9.32
CA LYS A 90 22.08 24.66 -9.16
C LYS A 90 22.43 23.17 -9.16
N ALA A 91 23.66 22.86 -9.57
CA ALA A 91 24.20 21.51 -9.41
C ALA A 91 24.40 21.20 -7.92
N THR A 92 24.21 19.94 -7.53
CA THR A 92 24.37 19.47 -6.16
C THR A 92 25.33 18.28 -6.11
N LEU A 93 26.38 18.38 -5.29
CA LEU A 93 27.34 17.33 -5.01
C LEU A 93 27.13 16.80 -3.59
N LEU A 94 26.72 15.53 -3.48
CA LEU A 94 26.66 14.82 -2.21
C LEU A 94 27.96 14.03 -2.04
N LYS A 95 28.74 14.35 -1.01
CA LYS A 95 30.04 13.72 -0.73
C LYS A 95 29.95 12.64 0.33
N ASN A 96 30.82 11.63 0.21
CA ASN A 96 31.03 10.60 1.24
C ASN A 96 29.72 9.85 1.58
N ALA A 97 29.10 9.22 0.59
CA ALA A 97 27.87 8.45 0.72
C ALA A 97 28.11 6.92 0.63
N THR A 98 27.19 6.16 1.22
CA THR A 98 27.01 4.73 0.98
C THR A 98 25.80 4.53 0.08
N ILE A 99 26.00 4.20 -1.19
CA ILE A 99 25.01 4.35 -2.26
C ILE A 99 24.50 2.98 -2.68
N TRP A 100 23.27 2.64 -2.33
CA TRP A 100 22.58 1.49 -2.91
C TRP A 100 22.01 1.88 -4.27
N THR A 101 22.49 1.28 -5.36
CA THR A 101 22.17 1.78 -6.72
C THR A 101 20.90 1.19 -7.32
N GLY A 102 20.40 0.10 -6.73
CA GLY A 102 19.33 -0.72 -7.31
C GLY A 102 19.76 -1.59 -8.49
N ARG A 103 20.99 -1.44 -8.99
CA ARG A 103 21.53 -2.23 -10.11
C ARG A 103 22.06 -3.59 -9.64
N VAL A 104 22.42 -4.45 -10.60
CA VAL A 104 22.93 -5.81 -10.34
C VAL A 104 21.97 -6.59 -9.43
N ASN A 105 20.68 -6.60 -9.79
CA ASN A 105 19.59 -7.20 -9.00
C ASN A 105 19.51 -6.64 -7.56
N GLY A 106 19.79 -5.35 -7.37
CA GLY A 106 19.76 -4.69 -6.06
C GLY A 106 20.94 -5.03 -5.15
N LEU A 107 22.03 -5.60 -5.67
CA LEU A 107 23.20 -6.02 -4.88
C LEU A 107 24.36 -5.00 -4.94
N GLU A 108 24.31 -4.02 -5.84
CA GLU A 108 25.38 -3.05 -6.00
C GLU A 108 25.30 -1.93 -4.97
N VAL A 109 26.33 -1.84 -4.11
CA VAL A 109 26.56 -0.74 -3.18
C VAL A 109 27.89 -0.06 -3.50
N VAL A 110 27.85 1.23 -3.80
CA VAL A 110 29.00 2.06 -4.15
C VAL A 110 29.32 3.01 -3.01
N ARG A 111 30.60 3.24 -2.70
CA ARG A 111 31.03 4.30 -1.79
C ARG A 111 31.64 5.45 -2.57
N GLY A 112 31.26 6.67 -2.24
CA GLY A 112 31.78 7.86 -2.90
C GLY A 112 30.74 8.98 -2.98
N ASP A 113 30.77 9.73 -4.07
CA ASP A 113 30.01 10.96 -4.23
C ASP A 113 28.88 10.78 -5.27
N ILE A 114 27.90 11.68 -5.26
CA ILE A 114 26.86 11.78 -6.30
C ILE A 114 26.78 13.22 -6.78
N LEU A 115 26.89 13.44 -8.10
CA LEU A 115 26.66 14.73 -8.72
C LEU A 115 25.30 14.75 -9.42
N LEU A 116 24.44 15.66 -8.98
CA LEU A 116 23.15 15.96 -9.59
C LEU A 116 23.27 17.27 -10.35
N ASP A 117 22.90 17.28 -11.63
CA ASP A 117 22.86 18.51 -12.41
C ASP A 117 21.86 18.36 -13.56
N LYS A 118 21.23 19.49 -13.92
CA LYS A 118 20.23 19.54 -15.00
C LYS A 118 19.09 18.52 -14.86
N GLY A 119 18.71 18.23 -13.62
CA GLY A 119 17.66 17.26 -13.29
C GLY A 119 18.03 15.79 -13.52
N ILE A 120 19.31 15.48 -13.76
CA ILE A 120 19.81 14.12 -13.96
C ILE A 120 21.00 13.80 -13.05
N ILE A 121 21.22 12.51 -12.81
CA ILE A 121 22.41 12.01 -12.13
C ILE A 121 23.56 12.06 -13.15
N LYS A 122 24.57 12.89 -12.89
CA LYS A 122 25.71 13.09 -13.79
C LYS A 122 26.85 12.11 -13.54
N ALA A 123 27.12 11.80 -12.27
CA ALA A 123 28.21 10.92 -11.88
C ALA A 123 27.92 10.28 -10.50
N VAL A 124 28.44 9.08 -10.29
CA VAL A 124 28.24 8.28 -9.07
C VAL A 124 29.54 7.58 -8.67
N GLY A 125 29.90 7.60 -7.39
CA GLY A 125 31.09 6.95 -6.86
C GLY A 125 32.31 7.87 -6.89
N VAL A 126 33.39 7.44 -7.53
CA VAL A 126 34.61 8.26 -7.66
C VAL A 126 34.42 9.21 -8.84
N ILE A 127 34.20 10.50 -8.54
CA ILE A 127 33.95 11.53 -9.56
C ILE A 127 35.27 12.16 -10.01
N ASP A 128 35.46 12.25 -11.33
CA ASP A 128 36.62 12.88 -11.95
C ASP A 128 36.72 14.37 -11.54
N PRO A 129 37.87 14.83 -11.00
CA PRO A 129 38.10 16.25 -10.73
C PRO A 129 37.82 17.17 -11.92
N ASP A 130 38.05 16.72 -13.16
CA ASP A 130 37.78 17.50 -14.36
C ASP A 130 36.29 17.70 -14.59
N ALA A 131 35.45 16.73 -14.22
CA ALA A 131 34.00 16.86 -14.25
C ALA A 131 33.51 17.92 -13.24
N LEU A 132 34.20 18.07 -12.11
CA LEU A 132 33.92 19.11 -11.13
C LEU A 132 34.48 20.48 -11.52
N ALA A 133 35.58 20.53 -12.28
CA ALA A 133 36.20 21.76 -12.76
C ALA A 133 35.29 22.56 -13.71
N ALA A 134 34.27 21.91 -14.30
CA ALA A 134 33.25 22.56 -15.11
C ALA A 134 32.27 23.45 -14.31
N TYR A 135 32.25 23.33 -12.97
CA TYR A 135 31.35 24.09 -12.10
C TYR A 135 32.11 25.18 -11.34
N THR A 136 31.51 26.37 -11.25
CA THR A 136 32.02 27.39 -10.33
C THR A 136 31.56 27.10 -8.89
N VAL A 137 32.26 27.64 -7.90
CA VAL A 137 31.88 27.51 -6.47
C VAL A 137 30.47 28.07 -6.20
N GLN A 138 29.98 28.99 -7.03
CA GLN A 138 28.66 29.60 -6.88
C GLN A 138 27.53 28.76 -7.50
N ASP A 139 27.88 27.90 -8.45
CA ASP A 139 26.96 27.06 -9.23
C ASP A 139 26.82 25.63 -8.69
N LEU A 140 27.73 25.22 -7.79
CA LEU A 140 27.74 23.89 -7.16
C LEU A 140 27.48 23.98 -5.65
N ILE A 141 26.35 23.42 -5.23
CA ILE A 141 26.05 23.20 -3.81
C ILE A 141 26.71 21.90 -3.40
N THR A 142 27.49 21.89 -2.31
CA THR A 142 28.16 20.68 -1.80
C THR A 142 27.68 20.35 -0.40
N TYR A 143 27.27 19.09 -0.20
CA TYR A 143 26.93 18.54 1.11
C TYR A 143 27.80 17.32 1.40
N ASP A 144 28.47 17.30 2.55
CA ASP A 144 29.06 16.07 3.08
C ASP A 144 27.97 15.32 3.86
N VAL A 145 27.61 14.12 3.40
CA VAL A 145 26.55 13.31 4.04
C VAL A 145 27.11 12.34 5.08
N GLY A 146 28.41 12.38 5.37
CA GLY A 146 29.00 11.72 6.55
C GLY A 146 28.89 10.19 6.55
N GLY A 147 28.90 9.55 5.38
CA GLY A 147 28.73 8.11 5.21
C GLY A 147 27.29 7.63 5.10
N ALA A 148 26.31 8.54 5.11
CA ALA A 148 24.88 8.21 5.07
C ALA A 148 24.50 7.31 3.90
N TRP A 149 23.47 6.49 4.12
CA TRP A 149 22.88 5.68 3.06
C TRP A 149 22.13 6.55 2.07
N ILE A 150 22.31 6.27 0.77
CA ILE A 150 21.55 6.87 -0.32
C ILE A 150 20.90 5.76 -1.16
N SER A 151 19.63 5.93 -1.50
CA SER A 151 18.88 5.06 -2.41
C SER A 151 18.22 5.89 -3.53
N PRO A 152 17.77 5.25 -4.64
CA PRO A 152 16.85 5.88 -5.57
C PRO A 152 15.57 6.33 -4.86
N GLY A 153 14.87 7.30 -5.45
CA GLY A 153 13.52 7.67 -5.04
C GLY A 153 12.56 6.48 -5.03
N ILE A 154 11.67 6.43 -4.04
CA ILE A 154 10.64 5.38 -3.94
C ILE A 154 9.57 5.62 -5.01
N VAL A 155 9.14 4.53 -5.63
CA VAL A 155 8.18 4.51 -6.73
C VAL A 155 6.95 3.71 -6.33
N ASP A 156 5.80 4.37 -6.20
CA ASP A 156 4.53 3.74 -5.88
C ASP A 156 3.81 3.28 -7.16
N LEU A 157 3.63 1.96 -7.30
CA LEU A 157 3.02 1.34 -8.49
C LEU A 157 1.48 1.45 -8.50
N HIS A 158 0.83 1.79 -7.38
CA HIS A 158 -0.63 1.80 -7.29
C HIS A 158 -1.12 2.90 -6.36
N SER A 159 -1.19 4.15 -6.79
CA SER A 159 -1.65 5.21 -5.90
C SER A 159 -3.05 5.72 -6.25
N HIS A 160 -3.72 6.26 -5.24
CA HIS A 160 -4.92 7.08 -5.38
C HIS A 160 -4.67 8.53 -4.94
N ILE A 161 -3.41 8.91 -4.70
CA ILE A 161 -3.03 10.28 -4.33
C ILE A 161 -3.63 11.30 -5.31
N GLY A 162 -4.23 12.36 -4.77
CA GLY A 162 -4.84 13.44 -5.55
C GLY A 162 -6.21 13.12 -6.16
N VAL A 163 -6.59 11.86 -6.38
CA VAL A 163 -7.98 11.48 -6.77
C VAL A 163 -8.80 11.03 -5.56
N GLY A 164 -8.15 10.50 -4.53
CA GLY A 164 -8.68 10.27 -3.19
C GLY A 164 -8.07 11.27 -2.21
N SER A 165 -8.72 12.41 -2.03
CA SER A 165 -8.17 13.54 -1.27
C SER A 165 -7.83 13.19 0.19
N SER A 166 -6.72 13.76 0.69
CA SER A 166 -6.43 13.90 2.12
C SER A 166 -6.37 15.39 2.51
N PRO A 167 -7.19 15.84 3.48
CA PRO A 167 -8.28 15.11 4.11
C PRO A 167 -9.40 14.76 3.14
N TYR A 168 -10.06 13.62 3.39
CA TYR A 168 -11.19 13.19 2.59
C TYR A 168 -12.33 14.19 2.72
N LEU A 169 -12.76 14.70 1.57
CA LEU A 169 -13.92 15.57 1.42
C LEU A 169 -14.79 15.06 0.28
N SER A 170 -16.10 15.01 0.50
CA SER A 170 -17.04 14.49 -0.50
C SER A 170 -16.95 15.20 -1.86
N GLY A 171 -16.61 16.49 -1.89
CA GLY A 171 -16.42 17.26 -3.12
C GLY A 171 -15.10 17.02 -3.85
N ALA A 172 -14.23 16.15 -3.34
CA ALA A 172 -12.93 15.81 -3.91
C ALA A 172 -12.71 14.28 -3.92
N SER A 173 -13.78 13.54 -4.21
CA SER A 173 -13.79 12.08 -4.30
C SER A 173 -13.91 11.65 -5.76
N ASP A 174 -12.77 11.48 -6.43
CA ASP A 174 -12.66 11.17 -7.86
C ASP A 174 -12.03 9.80 -8.15
N VAL A 175 -11.97 8.91 -7.14
CA VAL A 175 -11.30 7.61 -7.22
C VAL A 175 -11.98 6.62 -8.18
N ASP A 176 -13.32 6.51 -8.13
CA ASP A 176 -14.10 5.52 -8.88
C ASP A 176 -15.31 6.19 -9.56
N SER A 177 -15.67 5.69 -10.76
CA SER A 177 -16.90 6.08 -11.46
C SER A 177 -17.91 4.94 -11.40
N HIS A 178 -19.09 5.19 -10.84
CA HIS A 178 -20.14 4.16 -10.75
C HIS A 178 -21.04 4.05 -12.00
N HIS A 179 -20.68 4.68 -13.13
CA HIS A 179 -21.51 4.72 -14.34
C HIS A 179 -21.48 3.48 -15.22
N GLY A 180 -20.57 2.52 -15.00
CA GLY A 180 -20.60 1.24 -15.69
C GLY A 180 -19.40 0.34 -15.40
N LEU A 181 -19.54 -0.96 -15.62
CA LEU A 181 -18.50 -1.92 -15.25
C LEU A 181 -17.23 -1.84 -16.14
N ILE A 182 -17.35 -1.33 -17.37
CA ILE A 182 -16.27 -1.24 -18.36
C ILE A 182 -16.16 0.21 -18.87
N GLN A 183 -15.15 0.95 -18.40
CA GLN A 183 -14.96 2.37 -18.70
C GLN A 183 -13.51 2.73 -19.11
N PRO A 184 -12.92 2.08 -20.14
CA PRO A 184 -11.51 2.31 -20.56
C PRO A 184 -11.21 3.75 -21.02
N TRP A 185 -12.22 4.56 -21.31
CA TRP A 185 -12.06 5.94 -21.79
C TRP A 185 -11.81 6.96 -20.68
N LEU A 186 -12.13 6.63 -19.42
CA LEU A 186 -11.88 7.51 -18.29
C LEU A 186 -10.38 7.61 -17.98
N ARG A 187 -10.00 8.67 -17.28
CA ARG A 187 -8.60 9.02 -16.98
C ARG A 187 -8.52 9.54 -15.55
N SER A 188 -7.64 8.96 -14.73
CA SER A 188 -7.38 9.51 -13.39
C SER A 188 -6.86 10.96 -13.43
N LEU A 189 -6.17 11.34 -14.51
CA LEU A 189 -5.71 12.72 -14.74
C LEU A 189 -6.85 13.75 -14.71
N ASP A 190 -8.04 13.38 -15.19
CA ASP A 190 -9.16 14.33 -15.33
C ASP A 190 -9.80 14.69 -13.97
N GLY A 191 -9.50 13.92 -12.92
CA GLY A 191 -9.87 14.18 -11.52
C GLY A 191 -8.69 14.40 -10.58
N LEU A 192 -7.47 14.50 -11.10
CA LEU A 192 -6.25 14.59 -10.29
C LEU A 192 -6.13 15.97 -9.63
N ASN A 193 -6.24 16.03 -8.31
CA ASN A 193 -6.00 17.23 -7.52
C ASN A 193 -4.53 17.31 -7.03
N SER A 194 -3.89 18.46 -7.25
CA SER A 194 -2.50 18.72 -6.83
C SER A 194 -2.37 19.39 -5.45
N HIS A 195 -3.49 19.72 -4.78
CA HIS A 195 -3.52 20.44 -3.50
C HIS A 195 -3.82 19.53 -2.29
N ASP A 196 -3.48 18.26 -2.41
CA ASP A 196 -3.71 17.24 -1.40
C ASP A 196 -2.60 17.25 -0.33
N ASP A 197 -2.94 17.16 0.97
CA ASP A 197 -1.95 17.16 2.05
C ASP A 197 -1.02 15.94 1.99
N SER A 198 -1.47 14.86 1.35
CA SER A 198 -0.69 13.63 1.20
C SER A 198 0.54 13.78 0.31
N TYR A 199 0.65 14.75 -0.61
CA TYR A 199 1.87 14.93 -1.43
C TYR A 199 3.11 15.17 -0.57
N ARG A 200 3.01 16.13 0.37
CA ARG A 200 4.13 16.49 1.25
C ARG A 200 4.48 15.34 2.20
N LEU A 201 3.46 14.62 2.70
CA LEU A 201 3.66 13.46 3.57
C LEU A 201 4.36 12.31 2.83
N SER A 202 3.89 12.00 1.62
CA SER A 202 4.45 10.96 0.75
C SER A 202 5.92 11.23 0.42
N ILE A 203 6.23 12.47 0.02
CA ILE A 203 7.60 12.90 -0.24
C ILE A 203 8.48 12.76 1.01
N SER A 204 7.95 13.08 2.19
CA SER A 204 8.71 12.95 3.45
C SER A 204 9.08 11.52 3.83
N GLY A 205 8.37 10.53 3.27
CA GLY A 205 8.71 9.09 3.37
C GLY A 205 9.66 8.61 2.27
N GLY A 206 10.05 9.48 1.34
CA GLY A 206 10.93 9.16 0.21
C GLY A 206 10.21 8.85 -1.10
N VAL A 207 8.88 8.89 -1.16
CA VAL A 207 8.13 8.66 -2.41
C VAL A 207 8.35 9.83 -3.36
N THR A 208 8.89 9.56 -4.54
CA THR A 208 9.15 10.58 -5.56
C THR A 208 8.21 10.48 -6.75
N THR A 209 7.76 9.27 -7.07
CA THR A 209 6.93 8.95 -8.24
C THR A 209 5.77 8.05 -7.85
N ALA A 210 4.60 8.30 -8.42
CA ALA A 210 3.42 7.46 -8.22
C ALA A 210 2.69 7.20 -9.53
N LEU A 211 2.17 5.98 -9.71
CA LEU A 211 1.19 5.66 -10.74
C LEU A 211 -0.22 5.85 -10.17
N VAL A 212 -0.87 6.96 -10.53
CA VAL A 212 -2.22 7.28 -10.08
C VAL A 212 -3.25 6.60 -10.98
N LEU A 213 -4.08 5.73 -10.39
CA LEU A 213 -5.06 4.90 -11.09
C LEU A 213 -6.47 5.12 -10.50
N PRO A 214 -7.54 4.85 -11.28
CA PRO A 214 -8.86 4.62 -10.70
C PRO A 214 -8.83 3.52 -9.63
N GLY A 215 -9.87 3.45 -8.81
CA GLY A 215 -10.04 2.43 -7.78
C GLY A 215 -10.32 1.02 -8.32
N SER A 216 -11.22 0.31 -7.67
CA SER A 216 -11.53 -1.10 -7.99
C SER A 216 -13.02 -1.39 -8.04
N ALA A 217 -13.86 -0.35 -8.12
CA ALA A 217 -15.29 -0.51 -8.28
C ALA A 217 -15.64 -1.17 -9.63
N ASN A 218 -14.89 -0.86 -10.69
CA ASN A 218 -15.18 -1.31 -12.06
C ASN A 218 -14.30 -2.49 -12.48
N GLY A 219 -14.79 -3.32 -13.42
CA GLY A 219 -13.96 -4.33 -14.11
C GLY A 219 -12.86 -3.70 -14.97
N ILE A 220 -13.16 -2.58 -15.65
CA ILE A 220 -12.17 -1.65 -16.23
C ILE A 220 -12.53 -0.25 -15.72
N GLY A 221 -11.71 0.30 -14.82
CA GLY A 221 -11.96 1.62 -14.21
C GLY A 221 -11.51 2.79 -15.08
N GLY A 222 -10.53 2.57 -15.96
CA GLY A 222 -9.99 3.59 -16.85
C GLY A 222 -8.47 3.65 -16.84
N GLN A 223 -7.94 4.72 -17.42
CA GLN A 223 -6.51 4.94 -17.62
C GLN A 223 -5.85 5.53 -16.38
N GLY A 224 -4.63 5.09 -16.10
CA GLY A 224 -3.75 5.66 -15.08
C GLY A 224 -2.66 6.54 -15.65
N PHE A 225 -2.07 7.38 -14.80
CA PHE A 225 -1.02 8.32 -15.16
C PHE A 225 0.10 8.31 -14.14
N VAL A 226 1.35 8.28 -14.63
CA VAL A 226 2.54 8.36 -13.79
C VAL A 226 2.84 9.84 -13.52
N ILE A 227 3.05 10.19 -12.27
CA ILE A 227 3.39 11.55 -11.84
C ILE A 227 4.63 11.56 -10.97
N LYS A 228 5.39 12.67 -11.01
CA LYS A 228 6.34 13.02 -9.95
C LYS A 228 5.66 13.91 -8.94
N LEU A 229 5.90 13.66 -7.65
CA LEU A 229 5.18 14.33 -6.56
C LEU A 229 5.64 15.79 -6.31
N ARG A 230 6.79 16.18 -6.86
CA ARG A 230 7.34 17.54 -6.72
C ARG A 230 6.36 18.58 -7.30
N PRO A 231 5.96 19.60 -6.52
CA PRO A 231 5.19 20.73 -7.03
C PRO A 231 5.91 21.47 -8.16
N THR A 232 5.15 21.96 -9.14
CA THR A 232 5.69 22.75 -10.25
C THR A 232 5.24 24.21 -10.16
N ALA A 233 5.92 25.09 -10.91
CA ALA A 233 5.51 26.49 -11.04
C ALA A 233 4.17 26.64 -11.77
N GLU A 234 3.83 25.72 -12.67
CA GLU A 234 2.56 25.71 -13.42
C GLU A 234 1.37 25.34 -12.51
N ARG A 235 1.60 24.52 -11.48
CA ARG A 235 0.60 24.08 -10.48
C ARG A 235 -0.60 23.32 -11.08
N SER A 236 -0.51 22.87 -12.32
CA SER A 236 -1.52 22.06 -12.99
C SER A 236 -1.28 20.56 -12.76
N PRO A 237 -2.32 19.71 -12.82
CA PRO A 237 -2.15 18.26 -12.81
C PRO A 237 -1.25 17.77 -13.95
N SER A 238 -1.38 18.36 -15.14
CA SER A 238 -0.59 18.02 -16.33
C SER A 238 0.92 18.23 -16.13
N SER A 239 1.31 19.24 -15.34
CA SER A 239 2.72 19.53 -15.08
C SER A 239 3.41 18.47 -14.20
N LEU A 240 2.65 17.64 -13.49
CA LEU A 240 3.18 16.55 -12.66
C LEU A 240 3.50 15.30 -13.48
N LEU A 241 2.94 15.19 -14.69
CA LEU A 241 3.04 13.99 -15.52
C LEU A 241 4.50 13.63 -15.86
N LEU A 242 4.81 12.34 -15.74
CA LEU A 242 6.07 11.75 -16.19
C LEU A 242 5.81 10.96 -17.47
N GLU A 243 6.40 11.41 -18.57
CA GLU A 243 6.32 10.76 -19.89
C GLU A 243 4.87 10.41 -20.32
N PRO A 244 3.90 11.34 -20.26
CA PRO A 244 2.52 11.04 -20.65
C PRO A 244 2.41 10.81 -22.17
N PRO A 245 1.36 10.13 -22.66
CA PRO A 245 1.10 10.03 -24.09
C PRO A 245 1.10 11.40 -24.78
N PHE A 246 1.65 11.47 -26.00
CA PHE A 246 1.87 12.74 -26.71
C PHE A 246 0.59 13.61 -26.83
N SER A 247 -0.56 12.96 -27.02
CA SER A 247 -1.87 13.62 -27.17
C SER A 247 -2.41 14.33 -25.92
N ILE A 248 -1.76 14.23 -24.76
CA ILE A 248 -2.29 14.75 -23.48
C ILE A 248 -1.74 16.14 -23.14
N ASN A 249 -0.43 16.35 -23.35
CA ASN A 249 0.24 17.59 -22.94
C ASN A 249 0.57 18.53 -24.10
N GLY A 250 -0.07 18.33 -25.26
CA GLY A 250 0.15 19.16 -26.46
C GLY A 250 1.46 18.88 -27.19
N THR A 251 2.17 17.80 -26.86
CA THR A 251 3.34 17.38 -27.64
C THR A 251 2.90 16.71 -28.94
N GLU A 252 3.53 17.06 -30.05
CA GLU A 252 3.21 16.45 -31.35
C GLU A 252 3.74 15.01 -31.39
N VAL A 253 2.96 14.13 -32.02
CA VAL A 253 3.41 12.75 -32.29
C VAL A 253 4.54 12.84 -33.32
N ASP A 254 5.78 12.60 -32.89
CA ASP A 254 6.88 12.39 -33.81
C ASP A 254 6.81 10.96 -34.35
N PRO A 255 6.51 10.76 -35.65
CA PRO A 255 6.40 9.42 -36.23
C PRO A 255 7.74 8.68 -36.32
N SER A 256 8.87 9.34 -36.03
CA SER A 256 10.19 8.73 -35.94
C SER A 256 10.51 8.15 -34.55
N LEU A 257 9.72 8.51 -33.52
CA LEU A 257 9.93 8.06 -32.15
C LEU A 257 8.95 6.94 -31.77
N PRO A 258 9.35 6.00 -30.88
CA PRO A 258 8.41 5.05 -30.30
C PRO A 258 7.30 5.76 -29.51
N PRO A 259 6.09 5.17 -29.43
CA PRO A 259 5.06 5.67 -28.52
C PRO A 259 5.48 5.52 -27.05
N ARG A 260 4.83 6.27 -26.17
CA ARG A 260 5.04 6.20 -24.71
C ARG A 260 4.08 5.18 -24.09
N TRP A 261 4.45 4.64 -22.93
CA TRP A 261 3.59 3.68 -22.21
C TRP A 261 2.30 4.34 -21.70
N ARG A 262 1.16 3.68 -21.95
CA ARG A 262 -0.12 3.98 -21.28
C ARG A 262 -0.33 3.02 -20.10
N GLN A 263 -1.19 3.37 -19.15
CA GLN A 263 -1.54 2.53 -18.01
C GLN A 263 -3.06 2.33 -17.96
N MET A 264 -3.54 1.16 -17.55
CA MET A 264 -4.98 0.86 -17.49
C MET A 264 -5.30 0.03 -16.25
N LYS A 265 -6.28 0.49 -15.47
CA LYS A 265 -6.76 -0.21 -14.27
C LYS A 265 -7.90 -1.18 -14.61
N HIS A 266 -7.70 -2.42 -14.22
CA HIS A 266 -8.70 -3.47 -14.22
C HIS A 266 -8.95 -3.95 -12.79
N ALA A 267 -10.12 -4.54 -12.54
CA ALA A 267 -10.42 -5.25 -11.30
C ALA A 267 -11.29 -6.50 -11.53
N CYS A 268 -11.24 -7.41 -10.57
CA CYS A 268 -12.01 -8.66 -10.52
C CYS A 268 -12.56 -8.85 -9.08
N GLY A 269 -13.25 -9.96 -8.82
CA GLY A 269 -13.56 -10.40 -7.45
C GLY A 269 -14.72 -9.65 -6.79
N GLU A 270 -14.60 -9.46 -5.48
CA GLU A 270 -15.69 -8.95 -4.62
C GLU A 270 -16.02 -7.49 -4.89
N ASN A 271 -15.02 -6.64 -5.14
CA ASN A 271 -15.26 -5.20 -5.27
C ASN A 271 -16.23 -4.89 -6.44
N PRO A 272 -15.97 -5.30 -7.70
CA PRO A 272 -16.93 -5.07 -8.78
C PRO A 272 -18.27 -5.79 -8.59
N SER A 273 -18.26 -6.98 -7.99
CA SER A 273 -19.49 -7.74 -7.69
C SER A 273 -20.40 -6.97 -6.71
N ARG A 274 -19.81 -6.38 -5.66
CA ARG A 274 -20.53 -5.58 -4.66
C ARG A 274 -21.06 -4.28 -5.24
N GLU A 275 -20.20 -3.50 -5.90
CA GLU A 275 -20.58 -2.16 -6.41
C GLU A 275 -21.66 -2.23 -7.51
N TYR A 276 -21.69 -3.31 -8.29
CA TYR A 276 -22.65 -3.50 -9.38
C TYR A 276 -23.74 -4.54 -9.08
N SER A 277 -23.83 -5.03 -7.84
CA SER A 277 -24.79 -6.09 -7.44
C SER A 277 -24.76 -7.30 -8.38
N GLY A 278 -23.57 -7.65 -8.87
CA GLY A 278 -23.33 -8.71 -9.84
C GLY A 278 -22.53 -9.88 -9.25
N THR A 279 -22.08 -10.77 -10.13
CA THR A 279 -21.24 -11.91 -9.79
C THR A 279 -19.93 -11.87 -10.58
N ARG A 280 -18.97 -12.74 -10.21
CA ARG A 280 -17.75 -12.97 -10.98
C ARG A 280 -18.01 -13.28 -12.46
N MET A 281 -19.12 -13.97 -12.77
CA MET A 281 -19.49 -14.29 -14.15
C MET A 281 -19.82 -13.03 -14.95
N ASP A 282 -20.52 -12.08 -14.33
CA ASP A 282 -20.88 -10.81 -14.94
C ASP A 282 -19.63 -9.97 -15.21
N THR A 283 -18.68 -9.92 -14.28
CA THR A 283 -17.40 -9.23 -14.47
C THR A 283 -16.59 -9.84 -15.61
N ILE A 284 -16.43 -11.17 -15.64
CA ILE A 284 -15.69 -11.84 -16.72
C ILE A 284 -16.38 -11.67 -18.08
N TRP A 285 -17.72 -11.74 -18.14
CA TRP A 285 -18.45 -11.49 -19.37
C TRP A 285 -18.30 -10.05 -19.85
N ALA A 286 -18.41 -9.07 -18.95
CA ALA A 286 -18.26 -7.66 -19.30
C ALA A 286 -16.84 -7.36 -19.83
N LEU A 287 -15.81 -7.91 -19.19
CA LEU A 287 -14.43 -7.85 -19.68
C LEU A 287 -14.31 -8.46 -21.08
N ARG A 288 -14.81 -9.68 -21.29
CA ARG A 288 -14.82 -10.35 -22.60
C ARG A 288 -15.51 -9.49 -23.66
N ASN A 289 -16.67 -8.93 -23.36
CA ASN A 289 -17.43 -8.10 -24.28
C ASN A 289 -16.69 -6.81 -24.66
N GLY A 290 -16.05 -6.15 -23.67
CA GLY A 290 -15.20 -4.98 -23.93
C GLY A 290 -14.00 -5.29 -24.82
N TYR A 291 -13.30 -6.39 -24.53
CA TYR A 291 -12.15 -6.82 -25.34
C TYR A 291 -12.56 -7.30 -26.74
N GLU A 292 -13.71 -7.94 -26.89
CA GLU A 292 -14.25 -8.31 -28.21
C GLU A 292 -14.55 -7.08 -29.06
N LYS A 293 -15.15 -6.03 -28.45
CA LYS A 293 -15.35 -4.75 -29.13
C LYS A 293 -14.03 -4.12 -29.57
N ALA A 294 -13.01 -4.12 -28.71
CA ALA A 294 -11.67 -3.63 -29.05
C ALA A 294 -11.02 -4.46 -30.17
N ARG A 295 -11.14 -5.80 -30.13
CA ARG A 295 -10.61 -6.70 -31.17
C ARG A 295 -11.22 -6.40 -32.54
N GLN A 296 -12.54 -6.24 -32.61
CA GLN A 296 -13.23 -5.87 -33.85
C GLN A 296 -12.78 -4.53 -34.41
N ILE A 297 -12.48 -3.54 -33.55
CA ILE A 297 -11.94 -2.25 -33.99
C ILE A 297 -10.51 -2.45 -34.50
N LYS A 298 -9.65 -3.18 -33.77
CA LYS A 298 -8.28 -3.48 -34.17
C LYS A 298 -8.23 -4.15 -35.55
N GLU A 299 -9.06 -5.16 -35.79
CA GLU A 299 -9.11 -5.86 -37.09
C GLU A 299 -9.54 -4.95 -38.24
N LYS A 300 -10.54 -4.09 -38.01
CA LYS A 300 -10.92 -3.07 -39.00
C LYS A 300 -9.76 -2.11 -39.29
N GLN A 301 -8.98 -1.72 -38.28
CA GLN A 301 -7.79 -0.88 -38.48
C GLN A 301 -6.72 -1.60 -39.30
N ASP A 302 -6.48 -2.88 -39.01
CA ASP A 302 -5.48 -3.68 -39.72
C ASP A 302 -5.88 -3.87 -41.20
N ASP A 303 -7.15 -4.20 -41.47
CA ASP A 303 -7.71 -4.29 -42.84
C ASP A 303 -7.64 -2.97 -43.59
N TYR A 304 -7.96 -1.87 -42.90
CA TYR A 304 -7.86 -0.52 -43.44
C TYR A 304 -6.40 -0.21 -43.82
N CYS A 305 -5.46 -0.47 -42.93
CA CYS A 305 -4.05 -0.18 -43.13
C CYS A 305 -3.40 -1.04 -44.20
N ALA A 306 -3.78 -2.32 -44.32
CA ALA A 306 -3.32 -3.18 -45.41
C ALA A 306 -3.68 -2.61 -46.80
N LYS A 307 -4.88 -2.04 -46.95
CA LYS A 307 -5.32 -1.37 -48.19
C LYS A 307 -4.64 -0.01 -48.38
N ALA A 308 -4.56 0.82 -47.33
CA ALA A 308 -3.93 2.14 -47.39
C ALA A 308 -2.45 2.03 -47.82
N LEU A 309 -1.69 1.13 -47.19
CA LEU A 309 -0.26 0.93 -47.43
C LEU A 309 0.06 0.41 -48.84
N THR A 310 -0.89 -0.27 -49.51
CA THR A 310 -0.75 -0.71 -50.90
C THR A 310 -1.23 0.33 -51.91
N GLY A 311 -1.63 1.53 -51.45
CA GLY A 311 -2.16 2.61 -52.29
C GLY A 311 -3.60 2.39 -52.76
N ASN A 312 -4.31 1.39 -52.22
CA ASN A 312 -5.70 1.13 -52.55
C ASN A 312 -6.64 2.00 -51.68
N TRP A 313 -6.92 3.21 -52.16
CA TRP A 313 -7.80 4.16 -51.49
C TRP A 313 -9.28 4.03 -51.87
N GLN A 314 -9.62 3.21 -52.86
CA GLN A 314 -10.96 3.14 -53.42
C GLN A 314 -11.95 2.57 -52.39
N GLY A 315 -12.94 3.39 -51.97
CA GLY A 315 -13.97 2.97 -51.02
C GLY A 315 -13.47 2.74 -49.59
N LEU A 316 -12.27 3.23 -49.26
CA LEU A 316 -11.61 2.94 -47.98
C LEU A 316 -12.23 3.68 -46.79
N GLY A 317 -12.83 4.87 -47.02
CA GLY A 317 -13.51 5.65 -45.99
C GLY A 317 -12.56 6.27 -44.94
N ALA A 318 -13.12 6.62 -43.78
CA ALA A 318 -12.36 7.11 -42.63
C ALA A 318 -11.65 5.96 -41.89
N PHE A 319 -10.53 6.28 -41.24
CA PHE A 319 -9.84 5.31 -40.39
C PHE A 319 -10.79 4.82 -39.28
N PRO A 320 -10.94 3.49 -39.08
CA PRO A 320 -11.90 2.95 -38.12
C PRO A 320 -11.38 3.13 -36.70
N GLU A 321 -11.93 4.11 -36.01
CA GLU A 321 -11.54 4.47 -34.65
C GLU A 321 -12.77 4.90 -33.86
N GLU A 322 -12.82 4.47 -32.60
CA GLU A 322 -13.82 4.87 -31.64
C GLU A 322 -13.06 5.31 -30.39
N LEU A 323 -13.06 6.62 -30.09
CA LEU A 323 -12.32 7.22 -28.97
C LEU A 323 -12.56 6.46 -27.65
N GLN A 324 -13.80 6.02 -27.44
CA GLN A 324 -14.22 5.27 -26.26
C GLN A 324 -13.40 3.99 -26.02
N TRP A 325 -12.94 3.33 -27.09
CA TRP A 325 -12.29 2.02 -27.06
C TRP A 325 -10.81 2.08 -27.45
N GLU A 326 -10.28 3.25 -27.83
CA GLU A 326 -8.92 3.41 -28.35
C GLU A 326 -7.86 2.80 -27.41
N ALA A 327 -8.03 3.02 -26.10
CA ALA A 327 -7.06 2.61 -25.11
C ALA A 327 -7.06 1.09 -24.92
N LEU A 328 -8.23 0.46 -25.07
CA LEU A 328 -8.37 -0.99 -25.01
C LEU A 328 -7.87 -1.66 -26.30
N VAL A 329 -7.99 -1.00 -27.45
CA VAL A 329 -7.32 -1.41 -28.69
C VAL A 329 -5.81 -1.38 -28.52
N ASP A 330 -5.27 -0.34 -27.88
CA ASP A 330 -3.84 -0.24 -27.57
C ASP A 330 -3.37 -1.34 -26.60
N VAL A 331 -4.24 -1.81 -25.68
CA VAL A 331 -3.93 -3.00 -24.86
C VAL A 331 -3.67 -4.22 -25.74
N LEU A 332 -4.53 -4.48 -26.73
CA LEU A 332 -4.38 -5.57 -27.70
C LEU A 332 -3.16 -5.42 -28.62
N ARG A 333 -2.66 -4.19 -28.78
CA ARG A 333 -1.41 -3.88 -29.50
C ARG A 333 -0.16 -3.94 -28.61
N GLY A 334 -0.31 -4.29 -27.33
CA GLY A 334 0.81 -4.36 -26.39
C GLY A 334 1.37 -3.00 -25.96
N ARG A 335 0.57 -1.93 -26.06
CA ARG A 335 1.00 -0.53 -25.80
C ARG A 335 0.66 0.01 -24.43
N VAL A 336 -0.03 -0.80 -23.64
CA VAL A 336 -0.60 -0.41 -22.35
C VAL A 336 -0.14 -1.40 -21.28
N LYS A 337 0.28 -0.89 -20.14
CA LYS A 337 0.51 -1.68 -18.93
C LYS A 337 -0.83 -1.88 -18.22
N VAL A 338 -1.35 -3.11 -18.25
CA VAL A 338 -2.57 -3.48 -17.54
C VAL A 338 -2.25 -3.75 -16.07
N GLN A 339 -2.84 -2.97 -15.18
CA GLN A 339 -2.74 -3.06 -13.73
C GLN A 339 -4.03 -3.69 -13.21
N ASN A 340 -4.00 -4.91 -12.68
CA ASN A 340 -5.21 -5.67 -12.37
C ASN A 340 -5.37 -5.95 -10.86
N HIS A 341 -6.36 -5.34 -10.22
CA HIS A 341 -6.77 -5.62 -8.85
C HIS A 341 -7.48 -6.97 -8.77
N CYS A 342 -6.88 -7.95 -8.10
CA CYS A 342 -7.42 -9.30 -8.06
C CYS A 342 -6.83 -10.10 -6.91
N TYR A 343 -7.61 -10.98 -6.25
CA TYR A 343 -7.20 -11.67 -5.02
C TYR A 343 -7.15 -13.19 -5.14
N GLU A 344 -8.30 -13.83 -5.37
CA GLU A 344 -8.45 -15.30 -5.30
C GLU A 344 -8.02 -16.00 -6.60
N ALA A 345 -7.60 -17.26 -6.48
CA ALA A 345 -7.20 -18.12 -7.59
C ALA A 345 -8.29 -18.26 -8.67
N VAL A 346 -9.57 -18.27 -8.28
CA VAL A 346 -10.70 -18.32 -9.24
C VAL A 346 -10.73 -17.08 -10.14
N ASP A 347 -10.43 -15.91 -9.58
CA ASP A 347 -10.42 -14.67 -10.32
C ASP A 347 -9.14 -14.52 -11.15
N LEU A 348 -8.00 -14.92 -10.58
CA LEU A 348 -6.71 -14.98 -11.27
C LEU A 348 -6.80 -15.89 -12.52
N ASP A 349 -7.42 -17.08 -12.42
CA ASP A 349 -7.62 -17.97 -13.56
C ASP A 349 -8.53 -17.33 -14.63
N GLY A 350 -9.64 -16.72 -14.22
CA GLY A 350 -10.55 -16.04 -15.14
C GLY A 350 -9.82 -14.97 -15.97
N ILE A 351 -8.98 -14.18 -15.32
CA ILE A 351 -8.16 -13.16 -15.97
C ILE A 351 -7.07 -13.78 -16.85
N VAL A 352 -6.34 -14.79 -16.37
CA VAL A 352 -5.32 -15.51 -17.17
C VAL A 352 -5.95 -16.11 -18.44
N ARG A 353 -7.16 -16.67 -18.37
CA ARG A 353 -7.89 -17.14 -19.56
C ARG A 353 -8.20 -16.00 -20.52
N LEU A 354 -8.67 -14.85 -20.03
CA LEU A 354 -8.90 -13.67 -20.88
C LEU A 354 -7.63 -13.16 -21.57
N THR A 355 -6.48 -13.14 -20.86
CA THR A 355 -5.20 -12.77 -21.49
C THR A 355 -4.85 -13.68 -22.66
N ASN A 356 -5.14 -14.98 -22.54
CA ASN A 356 -4.89 -15.96 -23.59
C ASN A 356 -5.95 -15.94 -24.71
N GLU A 357 -7.19 -15.59 -24.40
CA GLU A 357 -8.30 -15.43 -25.35
C GLU A 357 -8.04 -14.24 -26.28
N PHE A 358 -7.63 -13.09 -25.73
CA PHE A 358 -7.44 -11.85 -26.48
C PHE A 358 -5.99 -11.46 -26.75
N LYS A 359 -5.02 -12.24 -26.25
CA LYS A 359 -3.58 -12.08 -26.51
C LYS A 359 -3.02 -10.73 -26.04
N PHE A 360 -3.32 -10.34 -24.80
CA PHE A 360 -2.73 -9.15 -24.14
C PHE A 360 -2.00 -9.54 -22.84
N SER A 361 -1.04 -8.73 -22.42
CA SER A 361 -0.24 -8.99 -21.20
C SER A 361 -0.67 -8.12 -20.01
N ILE A 362 -0.46 -8.66 -18.80
CA ILE A 362 -0.68 -7.95 -17.54
C ILE A 362 0.67 -7.47 -17.01
N ALA A 363 0.72 -6.22 -16.58
CA ALA A 363 1.92 -5.65 -15.96
C ALA A 363 2.05 -6.14 -14.51
N ALA A 364 1.00 -5.97 -13.71
CA ALA A 364 0.94 -6.52 -12.36
C ALA A 364 -0.47 -6.93 -11.92
N PHE A 365 -0.53 -7.95 -11.06
CA PHE A 365 -1.68 -8.19 -10.18
C PHE A 365 -1.49 -7.42 -8.88
N HIS A 366 -2.55 -6.76 -8.40
CA HIS A 366 -2.53 -5.91 -7.21
C HIS A 366 -3.31 -6.54 -6.06
N HIS A 367 -2.75 -6.42 -4.86
CA HIS A 367 -3.16 -7.00 -3.58
C HIS A 367 -3.07 -8.53 -3.53
N ALA A 368 -3.63 -9.23 -4.53
CA ALA A 368 -3.19 -10.54 -5.02
C ALA A 368 -2.96 -11.62 -3.95
N HIS A 369 -3.81 -11.67 -2.93
CA HIS A 369 -3.56 -12.44 -1.71
C HIS A 369 -3.47 -13.96 -1.89
N GLU A 370 -3.92 -14.57 -2.99
CA GLU A 370 -3.72 -16.01 -3.25
C GLU A 370 -2.64 -16.33 -4.29
N THR A 371 -1.94 -15.33 -4.83
CA THR A 371 -0.94 -15.53 -5.91
C THR A 371 0.17 -16.51 -5.52
N TYR A 372 0.62 -16.48 -4.27
CA TYR A 372 1.67 -17.38 -3.76
C TYR A 372 1.24 -18.86 -3.71
N LEU A 373 -0.07 -19.14 -3.76
CA LEU A 373 -0.62 -20.50 -3.83
C LEU A 373 -0.67 -21.03 -5.27
N VAL A 374 -0.64 -20.15 -6.27
CA VAL A 374 -0.86 -20.50 -7.68
C VAL A 374 0.22 -19.97 -8.65
N PRO A 375 1.53 -20.07 -8.33
CA PRO A 375 2.60 -19.54 -9.21
C PRO A 375 2.54 -20.11 -10.63
N ASP A 376 2.21 -21.40 -10.79
CA ASP A 376 2.11 -22.04 -12.10
C ASP A 376 0.91 -21.57 -12.92
N LEU A 377 -0.17 -21.11 -12.27
CA LEU A 377 -1.29 -20.47 -12.96
C LEU A 377 -0.85 -19.13 -13.53
N LEU A 378 -0.15 -18.32 -12.74
CA LEU A 378 0.30 -16.99 -13.14
C LEU A 378 1.29 -17.04 -14.31
N LYS A 379 2.16 -18.08 -14.34
CA LYS A 379 3.07 -18.35 -15.46
C LYS A 379 2.36 -18.67 -16.79
N LYS A 380 1.07 -19.01 -16.76
CA LYS A 380 0.25 -19.26 -17.97
C LYS A 380 -0.34 -17.98 -18.56
N ALA A 381 -0.19 -16.81 -17.92
CA ALA A 381 -0.64 -15.54 -18.48
C ALA A 381 0.02 -15.29 -19.85
N TYR A 382 -0.72 -14.68 -20.78
CA TYR A 382 -0.17 -14.39 -22.10
C TYR A 382 1.00 -13.38 -22.06
N GLY A 383 2.09 -13.73 -22.74
CA GLY A 383 3.31 -12.93 -22.75
C GLY A 383 4.27 -13.36 -21.66
N LYS A 384 4.59 -12.45 -20.73
CA LYS A 384 5.48 -12.72 -19.60
C LYS A 384 4.70 -12.86 -18.29
N PRO A 385 5.22 -13.61 -17.30
CA PRO A 385 4.63 -13.64 -15.96
C PRO A 385 4.43 -12.21 -15.42
N PRO A 386 3.23 -11.87 -14.91
CA PRO A 386 2.97 -10.56 -14.30
C PRO A 386 3.79 -10.37 -13.03
N ALA A 387 4.12 -9.12 -12.71
CA ALA A 387 4.60 -8.79 -11.37
C ALA A 387 3.45 -8.89 -10.35
N ILE A 388 3.80 -8.99 -9.06
CA ILE A 388 2.82 -9.10 -7.99
C ILE A 388 3.03 -7.94 -7.02
N ALA A 389 2.06 -7.03 -6.94
CA ALA A 389 2.03 -5.96 -5.96
C ALA A 389 1.20 -6.43 -4.75
N LEU A 390 1.86 -6.67 -3.61
CA LEU A 390 1.23 -7.16 -2.39
C LEU A 390 1.31 -6.11 -1.27
N PHE A 391 0.53 -6.33 -0.21
CA PHE A 391 0.82 -5.76 1.09
C PHE A 391 1.74 -6.70 1.86
N ALA A 392 2.63 -6.17 2.71
CA ALA A 392 3.46 -7.03 3.55
C ALA A 392 2.62 -7.67 4.67
N THR A 393 1.76 -6.88 5.32
CA THR A 393 0.94 -7.36 6.44
C THR A 393 -0.55 -7.00 6.40
N SER A 394 -1.00 -6.12 5.51
CA SER A 394 -2.44 -5.86 5.36
C SER A 394 -3.13 -7.00 4.62
N ALA A 395 -3.92 -7.81 5.34
CA ALA A 395 -4.63 -8.99 4.79
C ALA A 395 -5.86 -9.33 5.64
N ARG A 396 -6.69 -10.30 5.20
CA ARG A 396 -7.81 -10.90 5.97
C ARG A 396 -8.98 -9.99 6.31
N TYR A 397 -8.97 -8.75 5.84
CA TYR A 397 -10.06 -7.78 6.02
C TYR A 397 -11.28 -8.08 5.15
N LYS A 398 -11.11 -8.79 4.01
CA LYS A 398 -12.18 -9.28 3.12
C LYS A 398 -12.18 -10.80 3.03
N ARG A 399 -13.30 -11.39 2.57
CA ARG A 399 -13.35 -12.85 2.31
C ARG A 399 -12.31 -13.25 1.27
N GLU A 400 -12.21 -12.53 0.15
CA GLU A 400 -11.20 -12.80 -0.89
C GLU A 400 -9.75 -12.53 -0.43
N ALA A 401 -9.57 -11.80 0.68
CA ALA A 401 -8.27 -11.51 1.29
C ALA A 401 -7.90 -12.49 2.42
N TYR A 402 -8.78 -13.43 2.76
CA TYR A 402 -8.68 -14.24 3.98
C TYR A 402 -7.49 -15.21 4.00
N ARG A 403 -7.04 -15.67 2.82
CA ARG A 403 -5.87 -16.54 2.64
C ARG A 403 -4.55 -15.79 2.46
N GLY A 404 -4.55 -14.47 2.67
CA GLY A 404 -3.31 -13.68 2.62
C GLY A 404 -2.27 -14.18 3.63
N SER A 405 -0.99 -14.06 3.26
CA SER A 405 0.14 -14.47 4.08
C SER A 405 1.29 -13.46 3.96
N GLU A 406 1.96 -13.23 5.08
CA GLU A 406 3.11 -12.33 5.22
C GLU A 406 4.37 -12.91 4.58
N PHE A 407 4.36 -14.24 4.37
CA PHE A 407 5.40 -14.97 3.69
C PHE A 407 5.22 -14.98 2.17
N ALA A 408 4.08 -14.48 1.66
CA ALA A 408 3.77 -14.47 0.24
C ALA A 408 4.85 -13.76 -0.61
N PRO A 409 5.41 -12.59 -0.22
CA PRO A 409 6.51 -11.96 -0.95
C PRO A 409 7.72 -12.89 -1.14
N ARG A 410 8.17 -13.56 -0.07
CA ARG A 410 9.30 -14.50 -0.13
C ARG A 410 8.98 -15.68 -1.04
N ILE A 411 7.83 -16.32 -0.84
CA ILE A 411 7.42 -17.51 -1.62
C ILE A 411 7.36 -17.19 -3.11
N LEU A 412 6.83 -16.01 -3.48
CA LEU A 412 6.74 -15.57 -4.87
C LEU A 412 8.12 -15.26 -5.47
N ALA A 413 8.99 -14.61 -4.71
CA ALA A 413 10.37 -14.38 -5.12
C ALA A 413 11.12 -15.69 -5.37
N ASP A 414 10.99 -16.67 -4.47
CA ASP A 414 11.57 -18.01 -4.61
C ASP A 414 11.02 -18.75 -5.85
N ASN A 415 9.82 -18.40 -6.30
CA ASN A 415 9.19 -18.91 -7.53
C ASN A 415 9.52 -18.12 -8.80
N GLY A 416 10.40 -17.10 -8.71
CA GLY A 416 10.89 -16.30 -9.82
C GLY A 416 9.99 -15.13 -10.22
N PHE A 417 9.10 -14.67 -9.34
CA PHE A 417 8.26 -13.49 -9.60
C PHE A 417 8.92 -12.21 -9.09
N ASN A 418 8.70 -11.13 -9.85
CA ASN A 418 8.99 -9.79 -9.38
C ASN A 418 7.89 -9.35 -8.41
N VAL A 419 8.28 -8.98 -7.20
CA VAL A 419 7.37 -8.51 -6.15
C VAL A 419 7.52 -7.00 -5.98
N SER A 420 6.38 -6.32 -5.91
CA SER A 420 6.26 -4.89 -5.58
C SER A 420 5.44 -4.75 -4.30
N ASP A 421 5.57 -3.61 -3.63
CA ASP A 421 4.75 -3.27 -2.47
C ASP A 421 3.90 -2.01 -2.73
N HIS A 422 2.85 -1.79 -1.92
CA HIS A 422 2.01 -0.59 -1.93
C HIS A 422 1.16 -0.50 -0.65
N PRO A 423 1.00 0.65 0.05
CA PRO A 423 0.16 0.74 1.23
C PRO A 423 -1.24 1.32 0.93
N VAL A 424 -2.30 0.81 1.56
CA VAL A 424 -3.70 1.24 1.29
C VAL A 424 -3.94 2.74 1.48
N PHE A 425 -3.30 3.39 2.47
CA PHE A 425 -3.65 4.75 2.88
C PHE A 425 -2.47 5.72 2.92
N ASP A 426 -1.43 5.45 3.71
CA ASP A 426 -0.33 6.41 3.92
C ASP A 426 0.94 5.97 3.17
N SER A 427 1.17 6.57 1.98
CA SER A 427 2.32 6.24 1.15
C SER A 427 3.66 6.67 1.74
N ARG A 428 3.66 7.55 2.77
CA ARG A 428 4.85 7.87 3.58
C ARG A 428 5.50 6.61 4.15
N TYR A 429 4.73 5.54 4.34
CA TYR A 429 5.18 4.30 4.94
C TYR A 429 5.32 3.14 3.94
N LEU A 430 5.40 3.42 2.64
CA LEU A 430 5.67 2.38 1.63
C LEU A 430 7.00 1.65 1.90
N LEU A 431 8.06 2.33 2.32
CA LEU A 431 9.30 1.66 2.73
C LEU A 431 9.09 0.75 3.95
N HIS A 432 8.15 1.07 4.84
CA HIS A 432 7.86 0.23 5.98
C HIS A 432 7.23 -1.11 5.58
N GLU A 433 6.42 -1.16 4.53
CA GLU A 433 5.92 -2.43 4.01
C GLU A 433 7.10 -3.29 3.50
N ALA A 434 8.06 -2.71 2.77
CA ALA A 434 9.28 -3.41 2.37
C ALA A 434 10.13 -3.90 3.57
N GLN A 435 10.23 -3.10 4.64
CA GLN A 435 10.86 -3.51 5.90
C GLN A 435 10.16 -4.74 6.48
N GLN A 436 8.82 -4.72 6.55
CA GLN A 436 8.03 -5.85 7.06
C GLN A 436 8.18 -7.10 6.19
N ALA A 437 8.16 -6.96 4.86
CA ALA A 437 8.38 -8.07 3.94
C ALA A 437 9.78 -8.70 4.16
N HIS A 438 10.80 -7.87 4.40
CA HIS A 438 12.14 -8.34 4.76
C HIS A 438 12.17 -9.07 6.11
N TYR A 439 11.46 -8.56 7.12
CA TYR A 439 11.29 -9.24 8.41
C TYR A 439 10.66 -10.63 8.25
N TYR A 440 9.71 -10.80 7.33
CA TYR A 440 9.07 -12.10 7.06
C TYR A 440 9.80 -12.95 6.01
N GLY A 441 11.02 -12.59 5.59
CA GLY A 441 11.88 -13.48 4.80
C GLY A 441 12.19 -13.05 3.37
N LEU A 442 11.69 -11.91 2.88
CA LEU A 442 12.11 -11.39 1.58
C LEU A 442 13.58 -10.93 1.66
N GLY A 443 14.40 -11.25 0.65
CA GLY A 443 15.80 -10.81 0.60
C GLY A 443 15.92 -9.29 0.64
N ASP A 444 16.96 -8.76 1.29
CA ASP A 444 17.19 -7.32 1.48
C ASP A 444 17.27 -6.55 0.16
N ASN A 445 18.01 -7.10 -0.81
CA ASN A 445 18.11 -6.54 -2.16
C ASN A 445 16.75 -6.48 -2.88
N LEU A 446 15.91 -7.49 -2.70
CA LEU A 446 14.57 -7.57 -3.29
C LEU A 446 13.56 -6.68 -2.56
N ALA A 447 13.68 -6.54 -1.24
CA ALA A 447 12.84 -5.66 -0.44
C ALA A 447 13.06 -4.19 -0.81
N LEU A 448 14.31 -3.73 -1.00
CA LEU A 448 14.56 -2.39 -1.51
C LEU A 448 14.10 -2.22 -2.97
N ALA A 449 14.32 -3.24 -3.80
CA ALA A 449 13.88 -3.24 -5.19
C ALA A 449 12.35 -3.21 -5.34
N SER A 450 11.59 -3.78 -4.40
CA SER A 450 10.11 -3.87 -4.48
C SER A 450 9.41 -2.51 -4.39
N VAL A 451 10.12 -1.48 -3.93
CA VAL A 451 9.61 -0.10 -3.82
C VAL A 451 10.43 0.91 -4.65
N THR A 452 11.37 0.44 -5.47
CA THR A 452 12.24 1.30 -6.31
C THR A 452 12.30 0.80 -7.76
N SER A 453 13.23 -0.09 -8.08
CA SER A 453 13.54 -0.55 -9.43
C SER A 453 12.47 -1.45 -10.04
N THR A 454 11.84 -2.31 -9.23
CA THR A 454 10.77 -3.21 -9.66
C THR A 454 9.54 -2.44 -10.15
N PRO A 455 8.91 -1.56 -9.33
CA PRO A 455 7.74 -0.80 -9.78
C PRO A 455 8.06 0.09 -10.99
N ALA A 456 9.23 0.74 -11.04
CA ALA A 456 9.68 1.50 -12.20
C ALA A 456 9.71 0.65 -13.49
N SER A 457 10.30 -0.55 -13.41
CA SER A 457 10.39 -1.47 -14.55
C SER A 457 9.02 -2.01 -14.98
N VAL A 458 8.15 -2.32 -14.02
CA VAL A 458 6.80 -2.86 -14.27
C VAL A 458 5.93 -1.86 -15.02
N MET A 459 5.92 -0.60 -14.61
CA MET A 459 5.16 0.45 -15.29
C MET A 459 5.82 0.97 -16.58
N GLY A 460 7.02 0.49 -16.93
CA GLY A 460 7.73 0.86 -18.16
C GLY A 460 8.55 2.15 -18.08
N GLN A 461 8.96 2.54 -16.86
CA GLN A 461 9.75 3.75 -16.57
C GLN A 461 11.16 3.45 -16.04
N GLY A 462 11.59 2.18 -16.10
CA GLY A 462 12.90 1.73 -15.61
C GLY A 462 14.11 2.32 -16.35
N HIS A 463 13.91 3.00 -17.48
CA HIS A 463 14.96 3.75 -18.18
C HIS A 463 15.27 5.11 -17.55
N ARG A 464 14.48 5.58 -16.59
CA ARG A 464 14.66 6.93 -15.99
C ARG A 464 14.75 6.95 -14.48
N ILE A 465 14.00 6.08 -13.80
CA ILE A 465 13.79 6.14 -12.35
C ILE A 465 13.91 4.75 -11.72
N GLY A 466 13.95 4.69 -10.39
CA GLY A 466 14.08 3.45 -9.61
C GLY A 466 15.51 2.90 -9.52
N PHE A 467 16.49 3.60 -10.10
CA PHE A 467 17.91 3.27 -10.06
C PHE A 467 18.75 4.54 -9.87
N ILE A 468 19.92 4.40 -9.26
CA ILE A 468 20.98 5.42 -9.28
C ILE A 468 22.00 5.00 -10.35
N ASN A 469 21.99 5.72 -11.46
CA ASN A 469 22.90 5.50 -12.58
C ASN A 469 23.05 6.79 -13.38
N GLU A 470 24.16 6.95 -14.10
CA GLU A 470 24.39 8.15 -14.91
C GLU A 470 23.32 8.30 -16.00
N GLY A 471 22.86 9.53 -16.22
CA GLY A 471 21.81 9.87 -17.17
C GLY A 471 20.39 9.53 -16.72
N TYR A 472 20.19 9.02 -15.51
CA TYR A 472 18.87 8.80 -14.89
C TYR A 472 18.37 10.09 -14.26
N ASP A 473 17.07 10.19 -14.01
CA ASP A 473 16.51 11.35 -13.32
C ASP A 473 17.10 11.46 -11.91
N ALA A 474 17.38 12.69 -11.47
CA ALA A 474 17.98 12.98 -10.16
C ALA A 474 16.97 12.85 -9.01
N ASP A 475 16.40 11.66 -8.86
CA ASP A 475 15.44 11.30 -7.81
C ASP A 475 16.13 10.38 -6.79
N ILE A 476 16.58 10.93 -5.66
CA ILE A 476 17.35 10.20 -4.63
C ILE A 476 16.93 10.58 -3.22
N ILE A 477 17.20 9.68 -2.27
CA ILE A 477 16.88 9.85 -0.86
C ILE A 477 18.16 9.70 -0.04
N VAL A 478 18.43 10.65 0.86
CA VAL A 478 19.50 10.54 1.86
C VAL A 478 18.88 10.09 3.18
N TRP A 479 19.37 9.01 3.78
CA TRP A 479 18.78 8.39 4.96
C TRP A 479 19.59 8.64 6.24
N ASP A 480 18.93 8.59 7.40
CA ASP A 480 19.57 8.67 8.70
C ASP A 480 20.16 7.33 9.21
N SER A 481 19.73 6.24 8.61
CA SER A 481 20.05 4.85 8.94
C SER A 481 19.93 3.97 7.69
N HIS A 482 20.19 2.67 7.80
CA HIS A 482 19.96 1.77 6.67
C HIS A 482 18.48 1.81 6.27
N PRO A 483 18.08 1.86 4.99
CA PRO A 483 16.67 2.05 4.62
C PRO A 483 15.73 0.93 5.11
N LEU A 484 16.24 -0.30 5.28
CA LEU A 484 15.46 -1.40 5.88
C LEU A 484 15.40 -1.39 7.41
N ALA A 485 16.07 -0.46 8.10
CA ALA A 485 16.00 -0.35 9.55
C ALA A 485 14.64 0.23 10.00
N ILE A 486 14.13 -0.24 11.14
CA ILE A 486 12.91 0.31 11.73
C ILE A 486 13.08 1.81 12.04
N GLY A 487 12.14 2.62 11.59
CA GLY A 487 12.21 4.07 11.79
C GLY A 487 13.28 4.78 10.97
N ALA A 488 13.73 4.20 9.85
CA ALA A 488 14.58 4.91 8.90
C ALA A 488 13.86 6.16 8.36
N THR A 489 14.49 7.31 8.51
CA THR A 489 13.90 8.62 8.19
C THR A 489 14.74 9.33 7.12
N PRO A 490 14.12 9.89 6.05
CA PRO A 490 14.83 10.72 5.09
C PRO A 490 15.42 11.98 5.72
N LYS A 491 16.73 12.18 5.58
CA LYS A 491 17.42 13.45 5.87
C LYS A 491 17.22 14.49 4.76
N GLN A 492 17.01 14.04 3.53
CA GLN A 492 16.61 14.87 2.40
C GLN A 492 16.06 13.97 1.29
N VAL A 493 15.14 14.50 0.49
CA VAL A 493 14.62 13.88 -0.72
C VAL A 493 14.85 14.84 -1.88
N TYR A 494 15.48 14.36 -2.94
CA TYR A 494 15.68 15.10 -4.18
C TYR A 494 14.72 14.55 -5.23
N ILE A 495 14.02 15.44 -5.95
CA ILE A 495 13.20 15.10 -7.11
C ILE A 495 13.59 16.04 -8.24
N ASP A 496 13.94 15.50 -9.41
CA ASP A 496 14.53 16.26 -10.51
C ASP A 496 15.76 17.10 -10.07
N GLY A 497 16.53 16.60 -9.09
CA GLY A 497 17.69 17.28 -8.52
C GLY A 497 17.39 18.43 -7.55
N ILE A 498 16.13 18.61 -7.15
CA ILE A 498 15.69 19.71 -6.27
C ILE A 498 15.32 19.14 -4.90
N GLU A 499 15.82 19.77 -3.83
CA GLU A 499 15.47 19.45 -2.44
C GLU A 499 13.99 19.64 -2.16
N GLN A 500 13.37 18.66 -1.48
CA GLN A 500 11.94 18.69 -1.19
C GLN A 500 11.61 18.95 0.28
N ILE A 501 12.55 18.67 1.19
CA ILE A 501 12.36 18.90 2.63
C ILE A 501 13.09 20.19 2.99
N GLU A 502 12.35 21.26 3.25
CA GLU A 502 12.92 22.58 3.56
C GLU A 502 13.74 22.58 4.86
N LYS A 503 13.22 21.91 5.90
CA LYS A 503 13.85 21.83 7.23
C LYS A 503 13.78 20.40 7.74
N PRO A 504 14.70 19.53 7.31
CA PRO A 504 14.69 18.13 7.71
C PRO A 504 15.11 17.97 9.16
N TYR A 505 14.32 17.23 9.92
CA TYR A 505 14.67 16.76 11.26
C TYR A 505 15.02 15.27 11.20
N SER A 506 16.06 14.86 11.91
CA SER A 506 16.37 13.45 12.07
C SER A 506 16.98 13.23 13.45
N ASN A 507 16.66 12.09 14.06
CA ASN A 507 17.24 11.70 15.34
C ASN A 507 18.43 10.78 15.06
N PRO A 508 19.56 10.95 15.75
CA PRO A 508 20.68 10.02 15.64
C PRO A 508 20.22 8.58 15.96
N LYS A 509 20.27 7.70 14.96
CA LYS A 509 19.91 6.29 15.13
C LYS A 509 21.11 5.50 15.69
N PRO A 510 20.88 4.49 16.55
CA PRO A 510 21.94 3.62 17.05
C PRO A 510 22.76 2.97 15.93
N THR A 511 24.06 2.71 16.16
CA THR A 511 24.96 2.10 15.16
C THR A 511 24.44 0.78 14.61
N ALA A 512 23.70 0.00 15.40
CA ALA A 512 23.07 -1.25 14.97
C ALA A 512 22.07 -1.06 13.82
N LEU A 513 21.45 0.13 13.69
CA LEU A 513 20.51 0.46 12.62
C LEU A 513 21.22 1.01 11.35
N GLN A 514 22.54 1.09 11.34
CA GLN A 514 23.31 1.51 10.15
C GLN A 514 23.65 0.34 9.22
N SER A 515 23.31 -0.89 9.61
CA SER A 515 23.45 -2.11 8.80
C SER A 515 22.09 -2.70 8.46
N VAL A 516 22.05 -3.56 7.44
CA VAL A 516 20.88 -4.37 7.10
C VAL A 516 20.43 -5.16 8.35
N PRO A 517 19.16 -5.06 8.79
CA PRO A 517 18.68 -5.82 9.92
C PRO A 517 18.63 -7.32 9.57
N LYS A 518 18.86 -8.17 10.56
CA LYS A 518 18.76 -9.63 10.40
C LYS A 518 17.31 -10.08 10.40
N THR A 519 16.97 -10.90 9.41
CA THR A 519 15.69 -11.57 9.32
C THR A 519 15.61 -12.78 10.26
N PRO A 520 14.57 -12.90 11.11
CA PRO A 520 14.33 -14.12 11.86
C PRO A 520 13.98 -15.31 10.95
N ASN A 521 14.25 -16.53 11.40
CA ASN A 521 13.86 -17.72 10.64
C ASN A 521 12.33 -17.93 10.73
N PHE A 522 11.67 -17.97 9.57
CA PHE A 522 10.23 -18.27 9.40
C PHE A 522 9.97 -19.44 8.43
N ASP A 523 10.96 -20.30 8.19
CA ASP A 523 10.87 -21.36 7.17
C ASP A 523 9.68 -22.30 7.45
N LYS A 524 9.52 -22.72 8.71
CA LYS A 524 8.41 -23.57 9.13
C LYS A 524 7.05 -22.89 8.93
N GLU A 525 6.91 -21.61 9.27
CA GLU A 525 5.65 -20.89 9.11
C GLU A 525 5.30 -20.64 7.64
N ALA A 526 6.30 -20.39 6.79
CA ALA A 526 6.10 -20.29 5.34
C ALA A 526 5.69 -21.63 4.71
N GLU A 527 6.31 -22.73 5.13
CA GLU A 527 5.92 -24.09 4.70
C GLU A 527 4.50 -24.45 5.15
N GLU A 528 4.14 -24.16 6.41
CA GLU A 528 2.79 -24.42 6.91
C GLU A 528 1.74 -23.51 6.24
N ALA A 529 2.10 -22.28 5.87
CA ALA A 529 1.23 -21.41 5.07
C ALA A 529 0.90 -22.05 3.71
N LEU A 530 1.87 -22.63 3.01
CA LEU A 530 1.63 -23.34 1.75
C LEU A 530 0.84 -24.63 1.95
N LYS A 531 1.25 -25.46 2.90
CA LYS A 531 0.63 -26.77 3.19
C LYS A 531 -0.84 -26.68 3.54
N HIS A 532 -1.27 -25.55 4.12
CA HIS A 532 -2.64 -25.29 4.53
C HIS A 532 -3.36 -24.25 3.66
N ASP A 533 -2.88 -24.01 2.43
CA ASP A 533 -3.48 -23.08 1.47
C ASP A 533 -3.73 -21.67 2.06
N GLY A 534 -2.80 -21.17 2.87
CA GLY A 534 -2.91 -19.87 3.54
C GLY A 534 -3.72 -19.85 4.84
N LEU A 535 -4.19 -21.02 5.29
CA LEU A 535 -4.93 -21.19 6.54
C LEU A 535 -4.20 -22.12 7.53
N PRO A 536 -2.92 -21.86 7.87
CA PRO A 536 -2.22 -22.67 8.86
C PRO A 536 -2.96 -22.65 10.20
N PRO A 537 -2.90 -23.75 10.98
CA PRO A 537 -3.41 -23.78 12.35
C PRO A 537 -2.56 -22.84 13.22
N LEU A 538 -3.21 -21.92 13.92
CA LEU A 538 -2.53 -20.86 14.68
C LEU A 538 -2.65 -21.06 16.19
N GLU A 539 -3.52 -21.98 16.62
CA GLU A 539 -3.78 -22.29 18.01
C GLU A 539 -2.50 -22.81 18.69
N THR A 540 -2.29 -22.38 19.93
CA THR A 540 -1.12 -22.80 20.70
C THR A 540 -1.27 -24.23 21.20
N LYS A 541 -0.18 -24.99 21.14
CA LYS A 541 -0.11 -26.32 21.77
C LYS A 541 0.37 -26.11 23.20
N GLN A 542 -0.42 -26.55 24.17
CA GLN A 542 -0.04 -26.49 25.58
C GLN A 542 1.25 -27.29 25.81
N THR A 543 2.16 -26.72 26.61
CA THR A 543 3.35 -27.45 27.06
C THR A 543 2.95 -28.64 27.92
N THR A 544 3.60 -29.79 27.71
CA THR A 544 3.38 -30.99 28.51
C THR A 544 4.00 -30.90 29.91
N SER A 545 4.88 -29.92 30.14
CA SER A 545 5.54 -29.67 31.42
C SER A 545 5.01 -28.39 32.05
N GLU A 546 4.84 -28.40 33.37
CA GLU A 546 4.50 -27.22 34.16
C GLU A 546 5.70 -26.27 34.33
N THR A 547 6.94 -26.77 34.15
CA THR A 547 8.17 -26.00 34.29
C THR A 547 8.84 -25.74 32.95
N VAL A 548 9.14 -24.46 32.67
CA VAL A 548 9.89 -24.04 31.49
C VAL A 548 11.10 -23.22 31.92
N VAL A 549 12.27 -23.56 31.40
CA VAL A 549 13.54 -22.87 31.66
C VAL A 549 14.00 -22.15 30.40
N PHE A 550 14.03 -20.83 30.45
CA PHE A 550 14.61 -20.00 29.39
C PHE A 550 16.09 -19.76 29.68
N VAL A 551 16.95 -20.00 28.69
CA VAL A 551 18.40 -19.76 28.78
C VAL A 551 18.85 -18.70 27.78
N ASN A 552 20.05 -18.15 28.00
CA ASN A 552 20.60 -17.02 27.23
C ASN A 552 19.67 -15.80 27.21
N VAL A 553 19.05 -15.51 28.36
CA VAL A 553 18.16 -14.36 28.55
C VAL A 553 19.00 -13.10 28.74
N SER A 554 18.81 -12.08 27.91
CA SER A 554 19.54 -10.80 28.01
C SER A 554 18.97 -9.88 29.07
N ASP A 555 17.66 -9.63 29.03
CA ASP A 555 16.95 -8.76 29.97
C ASP A 555 15.59 -9.36 30.34
N VAL A 556 15.13 -9.08 31.57
CA VAL A 556 13.77 -9.38 32.03
C VAL A 556 13.12 -8.11 32.53
N TYR A 557 12.01 -7.72 31.91
CA TYR A 557 11.15 -6.62 32.30
C TYR A 557 9.84 -7.17 32.88
N ILE A 558 9.36 -6.52 33.94
CA ILE A 558 8.09 -6.86 34.57
C ILE A 558 7.24 -5.61 34.73
N ARG A 559 5.93 -5.80 34.68
CA ARG A 559 4.97 -4.77 35.05
C ARG A 559 4.82 -4.75 36.58
N ASN A 560 4.79 -3.55 37.15
CA ASN A 560 4.41 -3.31 38.54
C ASN A 560 3.38 -2.17 38.56
N HIS A 561 2.10 -2.54 38.71
CA HIS A 561 0.94 -1.67 38.55
C HIS A 561 1.07 -0.78 37.30
N GLN A 562 1.29 0.53 37.50
CA GLN A 562 1.31 1.54 36.44
C GLN A 562 2.66 1.69 35.72
N THR A 563 3.66 0.87 36.03
CA THR A 563 5.02 1.03 35.48
C THR A 563 5.62 -0.27 34.98
N VAL A 564 6.52 -0.18 34.01
CA VAL A 564 7.39 -1.29 33.60
C VAL A 564 8.78 -1.07 34.19
N LYS A 565 9.35 -2.11 34.80
CA LYS A 565 10.70 -2.05 35.40
C LYS A 565 11.54 -3.24 34.97
N ARG A 566 12.84 -3.00 34.80
CA ARG A 566 13.81 -4.08 34.54
C ARG A 566 14.08 -4.83 35.85
N ARG A 567 13.80 -6.13 35.86
CA ARG A 567 14.06 -7.05 36.97
C ARG A 567 15.45 -7.67 36.91
N PHE A 568 15.95 -7.97 35.71
CA PHE A 568 17.24 -8.63 35.50
C PHE A 568 17.91 -8.15 34.19
N SER A 569 19.25 -8.16 34.16
CA SER A 569 20.07 -7.91 32.96
C SER A 569 21.36 -8.73 33.02
N ALA A 570 21.59 -9.58 32.02
CA ALA A 570 22.78 -10.45 31.95
C ALA A 570 24.07 -9.66 31.69
N GLN A 571 23.99 -8.50 31.03
CA GLN A 571 25.13 -7.62 30.73
C GLN A 571 25.87 -7.15 32.00
N GLN A 572 25.18 -7.05 33.13
CA GLN A 572 25.80 -6.68 34.41
C GLN A 572 26.57 -7.83 35.07
N SER A 573 26.35 -9.07 34.61
CA SER A 573 26.83 -10.29 35.28
C SER A 573 27.91 -11.07 34.51
N ASN A 574 28.12 -10.80 33.21
CA ASN A 574 29.00 -11.58 32.32
C ASN A 574 28.71 -13.11 32.29
N GLU A 575 27.58 -13.55 32.84
CA GLU A 575 27.14 -14.95 32.89
C GLU A 575 25.87 -15.17 32.06
N VAL A 576 25.56 -16.43 31.77
CA VAL A 576 24.34 -16.81 31.04
C VAL A 576 23.11 -16.51 31.90
N GLY A 577 22.28 -15.58 31.42
CA GLY A 577 20.99 -15.28 32.03
C GLY A 577 19.99 -16.44 31.87
N VAL A 578 19.27 -16.74 32.94
CA VAL A 578 18.30 -17.82 33.06
C VAL A 578 17.02 -17.30 33.70
N LEU A 579 15.87 -17.72 33.15
CA LEU A 579 14.55 -17.49 33.72
C LEU A 579 13.84 -18.84 33.89
N VAL A 580 13.43 -19.17 35.11
CA VAL A 580 12.65 -20.36 35.44
C VAL A 580 11.20 -19.95 35.68
N VAL A 581 10.29 -20.61 34.98
CA VAL A 581 8.84 -20.37 35.06
C VAL A 581 8.14 -21.68 35.44
N GLU A 582 7.27 -21.62 36.42
CA GLU A 582 6.39 -22.74 36.83
C GLU A 582 4.94 -22.30 36.79
N ALA A 583 4.08 -23.05 36.10
CA ALA A 583 2.65 -22.76 35.95
C ALA A 583 2.38 -21.28 35.58
N GLY A 584 3.15 -20.75 34.62
CA GLY A 584 3.02 -19.37 34.13
C GLY A 584 3.57 -18.28 35.07
N LYS A 585 4.25 -18.62 36.17
CA LYS A 585 4.82 -17.66 37.13
C LYS A 585 6.34 -17.74 37.18
N ILE A 586 7.01 -16.59 37.27
CA ILE A 586 8.47 -16.54 37.43
C ILE A 586 8.84 -17.05 38.82
N VAL A 587 9.62 -18.13 38.88
CA VAL A 587 10.21 -18.68 40.11
C VAL A 587 11.62 -18.13 40.33
N CYS A 588 12.42 -18.04 39.28
CA CYS A 588 13.77 -17.45 39.34
C CYS A 588 14.09 -16.65 38.08
N ALA A 589 14.71 -15.48 38.25
CA ALA A 589 15.28 -14.68 37.16
C ALA A 589 16.68 -14.22 37.60
N GLY A 590 17.72 -14.72 36.95
CA GLY A 590 19.09 -14.51 37.41
C GLY A 590 20.11 -15.18 36.50
N VAL A 591 21.32 -15.41 37.03
CA VAL A 591 22.36 -16.16 36.32
C VAL A 591 22.19 -17.66 36.51
N LYS A 592 22.76 -18.45 35.59
CA LYS A 592 22.73 -19.91 35.63
C LYS A 592 23.11 -20.49 37.00
N ALA A 593 24.17 -19.95 37.61
CA ALA A 593 24.66 -20.40 38.91
C ALA A 593 23.65 -20.16 40.05
N THR A 594 22.75 -19.19 39.94
CA THR A 594 21.74 -18.92 40.99
C THR A 594 20.46 -19.68 40.74
N CYS A 595 19.96 -19.69 39.51
CA CYS A 595 18.66 -20.29 39.21
C CYS A 595 18.67 -21.81 39.06
N LEU A 596 19.84 -22.42 38.79
CA LEU A 596 19.96 -23.87 38.53
C LEU A 596 20.91 -24.60 39.51
N ALA A 597 21.40 -23.94 40.57
CA ALA A 597 22.44 -24.53 41.45
C ALA A 597 21.97 -25.69 42.33
N GLU A 598 20.68 -25.77 42.69
CA GLU A 598 20.18 -26.75 43.67
C GLU A 598 19.01 -27.61 43.15
N ASN A 599 18.41 -27.26 42.01
CA ASN A 599 17.27 -27.97 41.43
C ASN A 599 17.62 -28.52 40.06
N ALA A 600 17.55 -29.84 39.94
CA ALA A 600 17.60 -30.48 38.64
C ALA A 600 16.16 -30.58 38.10
N TYR A 601 15.80 -29.63 37.24
CA TYR A 601 14.54 -29.59 36.53
C TYR A 601 14.48 -30.67 35.44
N HIS A 602 14.45 -31.95 35.85
CA HIS A 602 14.59 -33.11 34.96
C HIS A 602 13.47 -33.19 33.91
N ASP A 603 12.27 -32.69 34.23
CA ASP A 603 11.09 -32.70 33.35
C ASP A 603 10.79 -31.31 32.73
N ALA A 604 11.69 -30.33 32.87
CA ALA A 604 11.45 -28.99 32.33
C ALA A 604 11.75 -28.91 30.83
N ILE A 605 10.94 -28.10 30.14
CA ILE A 605 11.23 -27.73 28.75
C ILE A 605 12.25 -26.58 28.76
N VAL A 606 13.37 -26.76 28.07
CA VAL A 606 14.40 -25.72 27.94
C VAL A 606 14.24 -24.97 26.62
N VAL A 607 14.13 -23.64 26.68
CA VAL A 607 14.00 -22.77 25.51
C VAL A 607 15.19 -21.80 25.45
N ASP A 608 15.96 -21.85 24.38
CA ASP A 608 17.08 -20.94 24.17
C ASP A 608 16.62 -19.64 23.47
N LEU A 609 16.74 -18.52 24.18
CA LEU A 609 16.39 -17.20 23.65
C LEU A 609 17.50 -16.59 22.79
N VAL A 610 18.70 -17.16 22.75
CA VAL A 610 19.81 -16.72 21.89
C VAL A 610 20.07 -15.20 22.07
N GLY A 611 20.21 -14.76 23.32
CA GLY A 611 20.41 -13.35 23.66
C GLY A 611 19.13 -12.51 23.65
N GLY A 612 17.96 -13.14 23.53
CA GLY A 612 16.67 -12.45 23.57
C GLY A 612 16.17 -12.13 24.97
N SER A 613 15.08 -11.39 25.06
CA SER A 613 14.57 -10.81 26.32
C SER A 613 13.15 -11.25 26.67
N VAL A 614 12.75 -11.02 27.92
CA VAL A 614 11.39 -11.22 28.40
C VAL A 614 10.81 -9.89 28.86
N ALA A 615 9.58 -9.57 28.43
CA ALA A 615 8.92 -8.31 28.76
C ALA A 615 7.40 -8.49 28.92
N PRO A 616 6.66 -7.54 29.52
CA PRO A 616 5.19 -7.58 29.52
C PRO A 616 4.65 -7.68 28.10
N GLY A 617 3.59 -8.47 27.92
CA GLY A 617 2.85 -8.51 26.67
C GLY A 617 2.21 -7.16 26.36
N PHE A 618 2.13 -6.85 25.07
CA PHE A 618 1.45 -5.64 24.63
C PHE A 618 -0.07 -5.79 24.69
N VAL A 619 -0.73 -4.65 24.77
CA VAL A 619 -2.18 -4.51 24.90
C VAL A 619 -2.71 -3.71 23.72
N SER A 620 -3.67 -4.28 23.00
CA SER A 620 -4.30 -3.61 21.85
C SER A 620 -5.54 -2.83 22.29
N PHE A 621 -5.73 -1.65 21.68
CA PHE A 621 -6.96 -0.86 21.75
C PHE A 621 -7.13 -0.07 20.44
N GLY A 622 -8.37 0.24 20.06
CA GLY A 622 -8.71 1.05 18.89
C GLY A 622 -9.27 0.26 17.70
N SER A 623 -8.88 -1.01 17.56
CA SER A 623 -9.42 -1.91 16.53
C SER A 623 -10.57 -2.75 17.07
N ALA A 624 -11.38 -3.31 16.17
CA ALA A 624 -12.48 -4.21 16.52
C ALA A 624 -12.01 -5.65 16.82
N LEU A 625 -10.77 -5.85 17.27
CA LEU A 625 -10.19 -7.18 17.49
C LEU A 625 -10.97 -7.93 18.57
N GLY A 626 -11.68 -8.99 18.19
CA GLY A 626 -12.55 -9.76 19.09
C GLY A 626 -14.04 -9.42 18.98
N LEU A 627 -14.44 -8.39 18.22
CA LEU A 627 -15.84 -8.20 17.76
C LEU A 627 -15.98 -8.37 16.25
N SER A 628 -14.87 -8.63 15.56
CA SER A 628 -14.78 -8.84 14.13
C SER A 628 -13.81 -9.98 13.83
N HIS A 629 -14.17 -10.83 12.88
CA HIS A 629 -13.26 -11.83 12.31
C HIS A 629 -12.77 -11.40 10.93
N ILE A 630 -13.68 -11.06 10.01
CA ILE A 630 -13.37 -10.56 8.67
C ILE A 630 -14.09 -9.21 8.53
N SER A 631 -13.33 -8.11 8.62
CA SER A 631 -13.87 -6.76 8.83
C SER A 631 -14.95 -6.34 7.83
N ASP A 632 -14.78 -6.67 6.56
CA ASP A 632 -15.68 -6.31 5.46
C ASP A 632 -16.77 -7.36 5.21
N GLU A 633 -16.78 -8.47 5.95
CA GLU A 633 -17.81 -9.51 5.88
C GLU A 633 -18.73 -9.43 7.10
N ALA A 634 -19.88 -8.79 6.90
CA ALA A 634 -20.83 -8.49 7.97
C ALA A 634 -21.28 -9.72 8.77
N SER A 635 -21.38 -10.89 8.15
CA SER A 635 -21.79 -12.14 8.83
C SER A 635 -20.76 -12.66 9.85
N THR A 636 -19.57 -12.07 9.88
CA THR A 636 -18.48 -12.44 10.80
C THR A 636 -18.23 -11.38 11.88
N ASN A 637 -19.09 -10.36 11.97
CA ASN A 637 -18.94 -9.24 12.88
C ASN A 637 -20.10 -9.20 13.89
N ASP A 638 -19.84 -8.69 15.09
CA ASP A 638 -20.85 -8.48 16.14
C ASP A 638 -21.93 -7.44 15.71
N GLY A 639 -21.56 -6.56 14.78
CA GLY A 639 -22.43 -5.54 14.21
C GLY A 639 -22.36 -4.19 14.96
N PRO A 640 -23.01 -3.15 14.40
CA PRO A 640 -22.97 -1.82 14.99
C PRO A 640 -23.99 -1.65 16.12
N VAL A 641 -23.64 -0.86 17.12
CA VAL A 641 -24.55 -0.41 18.19
C VAL A 641 -25.67 0.47 17.64
N ILE A 642 -26.89 0.20 18.08
CA ILE A 642 -28.07 1.04 17.83
C ILE A 642 -28.12 2.13 18.91
N GLY A 643 -27.90 3.40 18.52
CA GLY A 643 -27.77 4.51 19.47
C GLY A 643 -28.96 5.48 19.49
N PRO A 644 -29.36 6.02 20.68
CA PRO A 644 -30.58 6.82 20.89
C PRO A 644 -30.62 8.21 20.22
N LEU A 645 -29.53 8.63 19.56
CA LEU A 645 -29.48 9.89 18.81
C LEU A 645 -29.45 9.71 17.28
N LEU A 646 -29.28 8.48 16.80
CA LEU A 646 -29.23 8.16 15.37
C LEU A 646 -30.50 7.45 14.91
N SER A 647 -31.06 6.60 15.76
CA SER A 647 -32.17 5.72 15.41
C SER A 647 -32.97 5.34 16.65
N LYS A 648 -34.23 4.96 16.47
CA LYS A 648 -35.08 4.47 17.57
C LYS A 648 -34.51 3.17 18.14
N VAL A 649 -34.16 3.17 19.42
CA VAL A 649 -33.72 1.96 20.13
C VAL A 649 -34.94 1.13 20.55
N PRO A 650 -34.96 -0.20 20.31
CA PRO A 650 -36.06 -1.06 20.73
C PRO A 650 -36.32 -0.99 22.24
N SER A 651 -37.58 -0.82 22.65
CA SER A 651 -37.95 -0.75 24.08
C SER A 651 -37.63 -2.05 24.84
N ILE A 652 -37.65 -3.20 24.16
CA ILE A 652 -37.27 -4.50 24.74
C ILE A 652 -35.79 -4.55 25.19
N LEU A 653 -34.93 -3.76 24.56
CA LEU A 653 -33.52 -3.63 24.91
C LEU A 653 -33.28 -2.64 26.08
N GLY A 654 -34.33 -1.90 26.48
CA GLY A 654 -34.22 -0.79 27.44
C GLY A 654 -34.45 0.59 26.81
N GLY A 655 -34.76 0.66 25.50
CA GLY A 655 -34.97 1.92 24.80
C GLY A 655 -33.72 2.82 24.86
N ASP A 656 -33.92 4.12 25.03
CA ASP A 656 -32.82 5.10 25.00
C ASP A 656 -31.86 5.00 26.20
N ASP A 657 -32.22 4.22 27.23
CA ASP A 657 -31.43 3.98 28.44
C ASP A 657 -30.57 2.71 28.37
N ALA A 658 -30.56 2.01 27.23
CA ALA A 658 -29.80 0.78 27.03
C ALA A 658 -28.29 1.04 26.96
N VAL A 659 -27.50 0.10 27.50
CA VAL A 659 -26.04 0.09 27.40
C VAL A 659 -25.58 -1.25 26.86
N ILE A 660 -24.89 -1.24 25.72
CA ILE A 660 -24.33 -2.44 25.10
C ILE A 660 -23.01 -2.79 25.77
N ARG A 661 -22.73 -4.09 25.93
CA ARG A 661 -21.52 -4.63 26.54
C ARG A 661 -20.73 -5.36 25.47
N ALA A 662 -19.47 -4.96 25.24
CA ALA A 662 -18.61 -5.65 24.28
C ALA A 662 -18.35 -7.11 24.71
N SER A 663 -18.41 -7.42 26.01
CA SER A 663 -18.20 -8.77 26.52
C SER A 663 -19.21 -9.79 25.98
N ASP A 664 -20.41 -9.37 25.59
CA ASP A 664 -21.46 -10.26 25.08
C ASP A 664 -21.22 -10.68 23.62
N GLY A 665 -20.59 -9.81 22.83
CA GLY A 665 -20.27 -10.03 21.41
C GLY A 665 -18.89 -10.65 21.15
N LEU A 666 -18.13 -10.99 22.21
CA LEU A 666 -16.75 -11.45 22.07
C LEU A 666 -16.63 -12.74 21.25
N GLN A 667 -15.83 -12.65 20.20
CA GLN A 667 -15.38 -13.73 19.36
C GLN A 667 -13.93 -14.09 19.70
N PHE A 668 -13.66 -15.38 19.87
CA PHE A 668 -12.34 -15.91 20.22
C PHE A 668 -11.75 -16.71 19.06
N ALA A 669 -10.45 -16.96 19.11
CA ALA A 669 -9.72 -17.74 18.11
C ALA A 669 -9.88 -17.21 16.66
N SER A 670 -10.14 -15.91 16.48
CA SER A 670 -10.05 -15.31 15.15
C SER A 670 -8.59 -15.31 14.68
N ARG A 671 -8.36 -15.38 13.37
CA ARG A 671 -6.98 -15.45 12.83
C ARG A 671 -6.14 -14.25 13.27
N ASP A 672 -6.71 -13.04 13.21
CA ASP A 672 -6.01 -11.83 13.66
C ASP A 672 -5.72 -11.85 15.17
N SER A 673 -6.62 -12.41 16.00
CA SER A 673 -6.37 -12.53 17.45
C SER A 673 -5.22 -13.47 17.76
N LEU A 674 -5.15 -14.62 17.07
CA LEU A 674 -4.08 -15.59 17.25
C LEU A 674 -2.75 -15.09 16.67
N LEU A 675 -2.77 -14.38 15.54
CA LEU A 675 -1.57 -13.71 15.00
C LEU A 675 -1.07 -12.60 15.93
N ALA A 676 -1.98 -11.80 16.49
CA ALA A 676 -1.65 -10.79 17.49
C ALA A 676 -1.01 -11.43 18.73
N TYR A 677 -1.61 -12.51 19.25
CA TYR A 677 -1.07 -13.30 20.35
C TYR A 677 0.35 -13.77 20.02
N ARG A 678 0.55 -14.43 18.87
CA ARG A 678 1.85 -14.93 18.43
C ARG A 678 2.90 -13.84 18.19
N SER A 679 2.49 -12.59 17.99
CA SER A 679 3.37 -11.43 17.87
C SER A 679 3.62 -10.68 19.18
N GLY A 680 3.09 -11.18 20.30
CA GLY A 680 3.34 -10.64 21.64
C GLY A 680 2.28 -9.66 22.15
N VAL A 681 1.14 -9.54 21.47
CA VAL A 681 -0.03 -8.81 21.98
C VAL A 681 -0.95 -9.80 22.68
N THR A 682 -0.86 -9.85 24.01
CA THR A 682 -1.52 -10.89 24.83
C THR A 682 -2.90 -10.51 25.33
N THR A 683 -3.25 -9.23 25.24
CA THR A 683 -4.53 -8.70 25.70
C THR A 683 -5.07 -7.68 24.69
N ALA A 684 -6.37 -7.68 24.49
CA ALA A 684 -7.06 -6.66 23.73
C ALA A 684 -8.18 -6.07 24.59
N ILE A 685 -8.30 -4.75 24.52
CA ILE A 685 -9.32 -3.97 25.20
C ILE A 685 -10.16 -3.31 24.11
N ILE A 686 -11.46 -3.62 24.10
CA ILE A 686 -12.34 -3.25 22.99
C ILE A 686 -13.66 -2.70 23.48
N ALA A 687 -14.13 -1.67 22.79
CA ALA A 687 -15.47 -1.12 22.96
C ALA A 687 -16.42 -1.67 21.89
N PRO A 688 -17.73 -1.65 22.12
CA PRO A 688 -18.71 -1.98 21.09
C PRO A 688 -18.51 -1.09 19.85
N VAL A 689 -18.66 -1.67 18.65
CA VAL A 689 -18.51 -0.93 17.40
C VAL A 689 -19.72 0.00 17.23
N ALA A 690 -19.51 1.31 17.20
CA ALA A 690 -20.60 2.28 17.17
C ALA A 690 -20.34 3.43 16.18
N ARG A 691 -21.43 4.03 15.69
CA ARG A 691 -21.42 5.31 14.94
C ARG A 691 -22.04 6.47 15.72
N GLY A 692 -22.72 6.17 16.83
CA GLY A 692 -23.41 7.15 17.67
C GLY A 692 -22.58 7.57 18.87
N LEU A 693 -23.09 8.55 19.62
CA LEU A 693 -22.40 9.12 20.80
C LEU A 693 -22.04 8.07 21.85
N ILE A 694 -22.93 7.13 22.15
CA ILE A 694 -22.70 6.11 23.18
C ILE A 694 -22.33 4.80 22.49
N SER A 695 -21.11 4.32 22.72
CA SER A 695 -20.67 3.01 22.26
C SER A 695 -21.08 1.92 23.25
N GLY A 696 -20.76 2.09 24.54
CA GLY A 696 -21.13 1.16 25.60
C GLY A 696 -19.97 0.77 26.50
N LEU A 697 -20.07 -0.39 27.15
CA LEU A 697 -19.07 -0.88 28.11
C LEU A 697 -17.96 -1.67 27.39
N THR A 698 -16.72 -1.26 27.69
CA THR A 698 -15.49 -1.84 27.15
C THR A 698 -15.12 -3.13 27.90
N VAL A 699 -14.57 -4.14 27.21
CA VAL A 699 -14.10 -5.40 27.80
C VAL A 699 -12.60 -5.58 27.57
N ALA A 700 -11.89 -6.18 28.54
CA ALA A 700 -10.53 -6.66 28.37
C ALA A 700 -10.52 -8.20 28.28
N PHE A 701 -9.85 -8.76 27.27
CA PHE A 701 -9.81 -10.21 27.06
C PHE A 701 -8.43 -10.68 26.54
N SER A 702 -8.12 -11.95 26.74
CA SER A 702 -6.91 -12.60 26.26
C SER A 702 -7.05 -12.99 24.79
N THR A 703 -6.13 -12.50 23.96
CA THR A 703 -6.10 -12.73 22.50
C THR A 703 -5.75 -14.17 22.13
N GLY A 704 -5.10 -14.92 23.02
CA GLY A 704 -4.70 -16.31 22.83
C GLY A 704 -5.71 -17.34 23.35
N SER A 705 -6.88 -16.91 23.80
CA SER A 705 -7.90 -17.82 24.33
C SER A 705 -8.79 -18.41 23.23
N ALA A 706 -9.19 -19.67 23.40
CA ALA A 706 -10.00 -20.40 22.43
C ALA A 706 -11.50 -20.07 22.52
N HIS A 707 -11.99 -19.73 23.73
CA HIS A 707 -13.39 -19.37 23.96
C HIS A 707 -13.56 -18.61 25.29
N LYS A 708 -14.70 -17.92 25.44
CA LYS A 708 -15.02 -17.09 26.62
C LYS A 708 -14.94 -17.84 27.96
N LEU A 709 -15.29 -19.12 27.99
CA LEU A 709 -15.30 -19.94 29.21
C LEU A 709 -13.91 -20.45 29.64
N GLN A 710 -12.85 -20.20 28.86
CA GLN A 710 -11.50 -20.63 29.23
C GLN A 710 -11.02 -19.76 30.39
N ASN A 711 -10.33 -20.35 31.37
CA ASN A 711 -9.80 -19.60 32.49
C ASN A 711 -8.87 -18.47 32.00
N GLY A 712 -9.10 -17.24 32.47
CA GLY A 712 -8.35 -16.04 32.04
C GLY A 712 -8.71 -15.51 30.65
N ALA A 713 -9.75 -16.04 29.98
CA ALA A 713 -10.17 -15.56 28.66
C ALA A 713 -10.73 -14.14 28.72
N VAL A 714 -11.64 -13.86 29.65
CA VAL A 714 -12.06 -12.50 29.96
C VAL A 714 -11.21 -12.02 31.14
N VAL A 715 -10.44 -10.96 30.91
CA VAL A 715 -9.60 -10.32 31.94
C VAL A 715 -10.49 -9.46 32.85
N GLN A 716 -11.40 -8.69 32.24
CA GLN A 716 -12.36 -7.86 32.97
C GLN A 716 -13.57 -7.56 32.07
N ASP A 717 -14.78 -7.91 32.54
CA ASP A 717 -16.03 -7.80 31.78
C ASP A 717 -16.42 -6.35 31.42
N ALA A 718 -16.08 -5.39 32.27
CA ALA A 718 -16.39 -3.97 32.07
C ALA A 718 -15.26 -3.09 32.62
N THR A 719 -14.47 -2.49 31.73
CA THR A 719 -13.30 -1.67 32.09
C THR A 719 -13.60 -0.17 32.07
N ALA A 720 -14.35 0.30 31.08
CA ALA A 720 -14.64 1.71 30.84
C ALA A 720 -16.03 1.89 30.20
N LEU A 721 -16.59 3.08 30.35
CA LEU A 721 -17.69 3.53 29.49
C LEU A 721 -17.09 4.29 28.30
N HIS A 722 -17.42 3.86 27.08
CA HIS A 722 -16.86 4.41 25.85
C HIS A 722 -17.91 5.23 25.09
N VAL A 723 -17.51 6.43 24.66
CA VAL A 723 -18.32 7.36 23.87
C VAL A 723 -17.51 7.92 22.70
N ILE A 724 -18.19 8.44 21.68
CA ILE A 724 -17.57 9.04 20.48
C ILE A 724 -18.03 10.49 20.37
N VAL A 725 -17.10 11.44 20.23
CA VAL A 725 -17.42 12.83 19.91
C VAL A 725 -16.67 13.27 18.66
N SER A 726 -17.39 13.34 17.54
CA SER A 726 -16.80 13.52 16.21
C SER A 726 -17.59 14.49 15.32
N LEU A 727 -16.88 15.15 14.39
CA LEU A 727 -17.46 15.94 13.30
C LEU A 727 -18.06 15.07 12.19
N ASN A 728 -17.64 13.80 12.09
CA ASN A 728 -18.11 12.85 11.10
C ASN A 728 -19.45 12.19 11.49
N SER A 729 -20.10 12.68 12.54
CA SER A 729 -21.44 12.27 12.96
C SER A 729 -22.51 13.17 12.32
N PRO A 730 -23.71 12.64 11.97
CA PRO A 730 -24.84 13.48 11.59
C PRO A 730 -25.39 14.30 12.77
N ILE A 731 -24.94 14.04 14.01
CA ILE A 731 -25.33 14.77 15.22
C ILE A 731 -24.31 15.89 15.46
N SER A 732 -24.78 17.12 15.71
CA SER A 732 -23.87 18.23 15.99
C SER A 732 -23.03 18.01 17.25
N VAL A 733 -21.78 18.47 17.26
CA VAL A 733 -20.89 18.40 18.43
C VAL A 733 -21.54 19.05 19.65
N SER A 734 -22.23 20.18 19.50
CA SER A 734 -22.91 20.85 20.61
C SER A 734 -24.02 19.99 21.21
N THR A 735 -24.79 19.26 20.39
CA THR A 735 -25.75 18.25 20.87
C THR A 735 -25.05 17.11 21.60
N GLN A 736 -23.95 16.59 21.05
CA GLN A 736 -23.16 15.52 21.68
C GLN A 736 -22.65 15.94 23.07
N ILE A 737 -22.01 17.11 23.18
CA ILE A 737 -21.51 17.67 24.45
C ILE A 737 -22.66 17.96 25.44
N ALA A 738 -23.78 18.51 24.97
CA ALA A 738 -24.94 18.77 25.83
C ALA A 738 -25.53 17.48 26.43
N THR A 739 -25.58 16.41 25.63
CA THR A 739 -26.02 15.09 26.09
C THR A 739 -25.06 14.53 27.14
N LEU A 740 -23.74 14.57 26.90
CA LEU A 740 -22.75 14.12 27.88
C LEU A 740 -22.85 14.91 29.19
N ARG A 741 -22.99 16.24 29.11
CA ARG A 741 -23.19 17.09 30.30
C ARG A 741 -24.42 16.67 31.10
N ARG A 742 -25.55 16.47 30.43
CA ARG A 742 -26.79 16.03 31.08
C ARG A 742 -26.60 14.68 31.79
N LEU A 743 -25.97 13.71 31.13
CA LEU A 743 -25.77 12.37 31.68
C LEU A 743 -24.81 12.38 32.88
N LEU A 744 -23.69 13.10 32.79
CA LEU A 744 -22.70 13.23 33.88
C LEU A 744 -23.23 14.00 35.11
N LEU A 745 -24.24 14.87 34.93
CA LEU A 745 -24.92 15.58 36.03
C LEU A 745 -26.13 14.80 36.59
N GLY A 746 -26.28 13.51 36.26
CA GLY A 746 -27.34 12.66 36.81
C GLY A 746 -28.69 12.77 36.08
N GLY A 747 -28.70 13.30 34.86
CA GLY A 747 -29.91 13.45 34.04
C GLY A 747 -30.32 12.22 33.22
N GLY A 748 -29.63 11.08 33.40
CA GLY A 748 -29.95 9.80 32.74
C GLY A 748 -30.82 8.88 33.60
N SER A 749 -31.39 7.84 32.99
CA SER A 749 -32.16 6.79 33.67
C SER A 749 -31.67 5.40 33.26
N GLY A 750 -32.21 4.35 33.91
CA GLY A 750 -31.89 2.96 33.59
C GLY A 750 -30.41 2.58 33.74
N ASP A 751 -29.95 1.65 32.90
CA ASP A 751 -28.54 1.20 32.93
C ASP A 751 -27.60 2.34 32.50
N LEU A 752 -27.99 3.14 31.50
CA LEU A 752 -27.20 4.28 31.03
C LEU A 752 -26.93 5.28 32.15
N GLY A 753 -27.96 5.71 32.88
CA GLY A 753 -27.82 6.58 34.04
C GLY A 753 -26.89 5.99 35.10
N THR A 754 -27.06 4.70 35.41
CA THR A 754 -26.22 3.98 36.38
C THR A 754 -24.75 3.96 35.97
N GLN A 755 -24.42 3.75 34.69
CA GLN A 755 -23.03 3.77 34.23
C GLN A 755 -22.43 5.18 34.27
N PHE A 756 -23.20 6.22 33.90
CA PHE A 756 -22.73 7.60 34.01
C PHE A 756 -22.55 8.07 35.45
N GLU A 757 -23.34 7.58 36.40
CA GLU A 757 -23.11 7.79 37.83
C GLU A 757 -21.79 7.17 38.30
N ARG A 758 -21.46 5.95 37.84
CA ARG A 758 -20.16 5.31 38.14
C ARG A 758 -18.99 6.11 37.57
N VAL A 759 -19.15 6.65 36.37
CA VAL A 759 -18.18 7.55 35.73
C VAL A 759 -18.01 8.84 36.55
N ALA A 760 -19.11 9.54 36.87
CA ALA A 760 -19.09 10.76 37.66
C ALA A 760 -18.52 10.56 39.08
N ALA A 761 -18.68 9.36 39.64
CA ALA A 761 -18.07 8.96 40.91
C ALA A 761 -16.60 8.51 40.81
N GLY A 762 -15.98 8.59 39.63
CA GLY A 762 -14.58 8.20 39.40
C GLY A 762 -14.31 6.68 39.48
N LYS A 763 -15.35 5.83 39.49
CA LYS A 763 -15.21 4.38 39.64
C LYS A 763 -14.72 3.69 38.37
N ILE A 764 -15.17 4.15 37.21
CA ILE A 764 -14.70 3.69 35.90
C ILE A 764 -14.32 4.90 35.05
N PRO A 765 -13.33 4.78 34.15
CA PRO A 765 -12.98 5.86 33.23
C PRO A 765 -14.06 6.07 32.16
N LEU A 766 -14.21 7.33 31.76
CA LEU A 766 -14.86 7.74 30.53
C LEU A 766 -13.83 7.80 29.40
N VAL A 767 -13.92 6.90 28.44
CA VAL A 767 -13.06 6.87 27.25
C VAL A 767 -13.80 7.53 26.11
N ILE A 768 -13.17 8.52 25.48
CA ILE A 768 -13.79 9.35 24.45
C ILE A 768 -12.97 9.25 23.17
N ASP A 769 -13.52 8.67 22.11
CA ASP A 769 -12.94 8.80 20.78
C ASP A 769 -13.16 10.24 20.27
N VAL A 770 -12.05 10.97 20.12
CA VAL A 770 -12.05 12.38 19.73
C VAL A 770 -10.73 12.73 19.03
N GLY A 771 -10.82 13.22 17.79
CA GLY A 771 -9.65 13.64 17.02
C GLY A 771 -9.32 15.14 17.11
N ASN A 772 -10.35 15.98 17.24
CA ASN A 772 -10.25 17.43 17.05
C ASN A 772 -9.97 18.20 18.35
N ALA A 773 -9.04 19.16 18.29
CA ALA A 773 -8.62 19.95 19.46
C ALA A 773 -9.74 20.83 20.05
N ASP A 774 -10.62 21.40 19.22
CA ASP A 774 -11.69 22.28 19.72
C ASP A 774 -12.77 21.49 20.48
N ILE A 775 -13.02 20.24 20.04
CA ILE A 775 -13.85 19.29 20.78
C ILE A 775 -13.17 18.90 22.09
N MET A 776 -11.87 18.57 22.07
CA MET A 776 -11.10 18.25 23.28
C MET A 776 -11.13 19.40 24.30
N ALA A 777 -10.98 20.64 23.86
CA ALA A 777 -11.11 21.82 24.74
C ALA A 777 -12.49 21.90 25.40
N SER A 778 -13.56 21.63 24.65
CA SER A 778 -14.93 21.56 25.19
C SER A 778 -15.11 20.44 26.20
N LEU A 779 -14.47 19.29 25.98
CA LEU A 779 -14.47 18.14 26.90
C LEU A 779 -13.66 18.42 28.17
N ILE A 780 -12.53 19.12 28.08
CA ILE A 780 -11.75 19.58 29.24
C ILE A 780 -12.58 20.53 30.11
N GLN A 781 -13.29 21.48 29.49
CA GLN A 781 -14.21 22.38 30.21
C GLN A 781 -15.35 21.60 30.86
N LEU A 782 -15.93 20.62 30.15
CA LEU A 782 -16.96 19.75 30.70
C LEU A 782 -16.45 18.99 31.92
N LYS A 783 -15.26 18.37 31.85
CA LYS A 783 -14.63 17.70 33.00
C LYS A 783 -14.50 18.65 34.19
N SER A 784 -13.97 19.86 33.97
CA SER A 784 -13.85 20.88 35.02
C SER A 784 -15.21 21.26 35.65
N GLU A 785 -16.25 21.38 34.82
CA GLU A 785 -17.63 21.63 35.28
C GLU A 785 -18.16 20.51 36.19
N ILE A 786 -17.99 19.25 35.78
CA ILE A 786 -18.44 18.08 36.54
C ILE A 786 -17.68 17.95 37.85
N GLU A 787 -16.35 18.08 37.84
CA GLU A 787 -15.52 17.97 39.04
C GLU A 787 -15.83 19.09 40.05
N ARG A 788 -16.06 20.32 39.58
CA ARG A 788 -16.47 21.44 40.43
C ARG A 788 -17.86 21.21 41.05
N THR A 789 -18.75 20.58 40.31
CA THR A 789 -20.14 20.35 40.76
C THR A 789 -20.25 19.16 41.72
N THR A 790 -19.50 18.10 41.46
CA THR A 790 -19.55 16.85 42.25
C THR A 790 -18.52 16.80 43.38
N GLY A 791 -17.42 17.55 43.26
CA GLY A 791 -16.26 17.46 44.16
C GLY A 791 -15.41 16.19 43.97
N ILE A 792 -15.69 15.38 42.95
CA ILE A 792 -15.03 14.09 42.69
C ILE A 792 -14.20 14.20 41.41
N PRO A 793 -12.91 13.81 41.41
CA PRO A 793 -12.11 13.75 40.20
C PRO A 793 -12.66 12.73 39.19
N LEU A 794 -12.87 13.17 37.96
CA LEU A 794 -13.36 12.35 36.86
C LEU A 794 -12.19 11.67 36.14
N ARG A 795 -12.21 10.34 36.01
CA ARG A 795 -11.23 9.61 35.19
C ARG A 795 -11.64 9.72 33.72
N MET A 796 -10.81 10.38 32.90
CA MET A 796 -11.10 10.63 31.48
C MET A 796 -9.88 10.30 30.61
N THR A 797 -10.14 9.66 29.47
CA THR A 797 -9.13 9.30 28.47
C THR A 797 -9.60 9.72 27.08
N PHE A 798 -8.75 10.43 26.33
CA PHE A 798 -8.98 10.68 24.91
C PHE A 798 -8.35 9.56 24.06
N ALA A 799 -9.12 9.02 23.12
CA ALA A 799 -8.70 8.02 22.14
C ALA A 799 -8.73 8.61 20.73
N GLY A 800 -7.87 8.10 19.84
CA GLY A 800 -7.67 8.68 18.50
C GLY A 800 -6.78 9.91 18.57
N ALA A 801 -7.28 10.98 19.20
CA ALA A 801 -6.51 12.09 19.76
C ALA A 801 -5.49 12.74 18.82
N ALA A 802 -5.74 12.76 17.50
CA ALA A 802 -4.80 13.21 16.48
C ALA A 802 -4.26 14.62 16.72
N GLU A 803 -5.11 15.55 17.17
CA GLU A 803 -4.75 16.94 17.44
C GLU A 803 -4.42 17.21 18.91
N ALA A 804 -4.27 16.19 19.77
CA ALA A 804 -4.07 16.36 21.21
C ALA A 804 -2.77 17.10 21.55
N HIS A 805 -1.75 16.99 20.70
CA HIS A 805 -0.49 17.73 20.85
C HIS A 805 -0.68 19.26 20.88
N LEU A 806 -1.76 19.80 20.30
CA LEU A 806 -2.08 21.23 20.34
C LEU A 806 -2.54 21.70 21.72
N LEU A 807 -3.00 20.78 22.57
CA LEU A 807 -3.52 21.03 23.91
C LEU A 807 -2.77 20.21 24.97
N ALA A 808 -1.52 19.82 24.69
CA ALA A 808 -0.78 18.89 25.55
C ALA A 808 -0.65 19.41 26.99
N ALA A 809 -0.44 20.71 27.18
CA ALA A 809 -0.37 21.34 28.49
C ALA A 809 -1.71 21.27 29.22
N GLU A 810 -2.81 21.65 28.57
CA GLU A 810 -4.16 21.65 29.13
C GLU A 810 -4.64 20.23 29.47
N ILE A 811 -4.36 19.26 28.61
CA ILE A 811 -4.63 17.84 28.83
C ILE A 811 -3.86 17.34 30.05
N GLY A 812 -2.56 17.66 30.14
CA GLY A 812 -1.71 17.31 31.28
C GLY A 812 -2.20 17.92 32.59
N TYR A 813 -2.52 19.21 32.60
CA TYR A 813 -3.05 19.90 33.79
C TYR A 813 -4.41 19.36 34.23
N ALA A 814 -5.25 18.93 33.29
CA ALA A 814 -6.54 18.31 33.59
C ALA A 814 -6.40 16.84 34.06
N GLY A 815 -5.20 16.25 34.00
CA GLY A 815 -4.97 14.84 34.33
C GLY A 815 -5.73 13.89 33.40
N ILE A 816 -5.89 14.27 32.13
CA ILE A 816 -6.53 13.46 31.10
C ILE A 816 -5.46 12.60 30.42
N GLY A 817 -5.73 11.31 30.29
CA GLY A 817 -4.85 10.41 29.58
C GLY A 817 -5.13 10.38 28.07
N VAL A 818 -4.15 9.98 27.26
CA VAL A 818 -4.28 9.97 25.81
C VAL A 818 -3.84 8.63 25.22
N ILE A 819 -4.65 8.04 24.35
CA ILE A 819 -4.27 6.91 23.50
C ILE A 819 -4.25 7.41 22.05
N VAL A 820 -3.05 7.47 21.46
CA VAL A 820 -2.90 7.86 20.05
C VAL A 820 -3.22 6.67 19.16
N VAL A 821 -4.16 6.86 18.21
CA VAL A 821 -4.57 5.84 17.25
C VAL A 821 -4.78 6.49 15.88
N PRO A 822 -3.89 6.27 14.90
CA PRO A 822 -2.60 5.56 14.99
C PRO A 822 -1.50 6.40 15.66
N SER A 823 -0.39 5.76 16.09
CA SER A 823 0.82 6.46 16.57
C SER A 823 1.49 7.34 15.52
N ARG A 824 1.25 7.02 14.25
CA ARG A 824 1.76 7.67 13.05
C ARG A 824 0.59 8.34 12.34
N PRO A 825 0.27 9.61 12.67
CA PRO A 825 -1.00 10.22 12.28
C PRO A 825 -1.02 10.54 10.79
N PHE A 826 -2.19 10.38 10.18
CA PHE A 826 -2.48 10.73 8.79
C PHE A 826 -3.77 11.57 8.77
N PRO A 827 -3.85 12.66 8.00
CA PRO A 827 -5.02 13.52 7.97
C PRO A 827 -6.12 12.90 7.11
N ALA A 828 -6.69 11.77 7.55
CA ALA A 828 -7.68 11.02 6.76
C ALA A 828 -8.98 11.79 6.55
N THR A 829 -9.40 12.58 7.53
CA THR A 829 -10.65 13.36 7.50
C THR A 829 -10.39 14.77 8.00
N TRP A 830 -11.35 15.68 7.78
CA TRP A 830 -11.21 17.09 8.17
C TRP A 830 -10.93 17.28 9.66
N GLU A 831 -11.51 16.43 10.52
CA GLU A 831 -11.31 16.50 11.98
C GLU A 831 -9.91 16.06 12.43
N LEU A 832 -9.18 15.34 11.57
CA LEU A 832 -7.84 14.81 11.83
C LEU A 832 -6.75 15.61 11.08
N ARG A 833 -7.06 16.80 10.55
CA ARG A 833 -6.16 17.49 9.61
C ARG A 833 -4.91 18.09 10.26
N ARG A 834 -5.00 18.62 11.49
CA ARG A 834 -3.85 19.29 12.15
C ARG A 834 -2.98 18.25 12.85
N ILE A 835 -2.36 17.35 12.10
CA ILE A 835 -1.47 16.32 12.65
C ILE A 835 -0.10 16.90 13.05
N LEU A 836 0.59 16.22 13.97
CA LEU A 836 2.03 16.39 14.18
C LEU A 836 2.74 15.20 13.52
N PRO A 837 3.30 15.36 12.31
CA PRO A 837 3.71 14.24 11.47
C PRO A 837 4.95 13.49 11.98
N GLY A 838 5.76 14.10 12.86
CA GLY A 838 7.06 13.58 13.26
C GLY A 838 8.18 13.89 12.25
N PRO A 839 9.42 13.45 12.55
CA PRO A 839 10.53 13.53 11.61
C PRO A 839 10.18 12.87 10.25
N PRO A 840 10.61 13.44 9.11
CA PRO A 840 11.50 14.59 9.00
C PRO A 840 10.78 15.95 8.93
N LEU A 841 9.45 15.98 9.03
CA LEU A 841 8.65 17.19 8.82
C LEU A 841 8.49 18.05 10.10
N SER A 842 8.63 17.44 11.27
CA SER A 842 8.67 18.13 12.56
C SER A 842 9.77 17.56 13.46
N GLU A 843 10.30 18.39 14.37
CA GLU A 843 11.36 18.01 15.30
C GLU A 843 10.94 16.89 16.27
N ASP A 844 9.66 16.84 16.61
CA ASP A 844 9.09 15.86 17.54
C ASP A 844 7.78 15.28 16.98
N ASN A 845 7.31 14.20 17.60
CA ASN A 845 6.03 13.55 17.32
C ASN A 845 5.00 13.83 18.43
N ALA A 846 3.73 13.44 18.21
CA ALA A 846 2.65 13.70 19.17
C ALA A 846 2.90 13.07 20.55
N ILE A 847 3.55 11.90 20.59
CA ILE A 847 3.82 11.17 21.83
C ILE A 847 4.85 11.93 22.68
N GLY A 848 5.96 12.37 22.08
CA GLY A 848 7.00 13.14 22.76
C GLY A 848 6.47 14.44 23.35
N VAL A 849 5.66 15.18 22.57
CA VAL A 849 5.02 16.42 23.03
C VAL A 849 4.07 16.18 24.21
N LEU A 850 3.22 15.16 24.14
CA LEU A 850 2.28 14.83 25.23
C LEU A 850 3.03 14.42 26.51
N GLN A 851 4.07 13.58 26.40
CA GLN A 851 4.86 13.15 27.56
C GLN A 851 5.62 14.32 28.21
N ALA A 852 6.13 15.26 27.42
CA ALA A 852 6.78 16.47 27.94
C ALA A 852 5.85 17.33 28.82
N HIS A 853 4.53 17.16 28.68
CA HIS A 853 3.50 17.81 29.49
C HIS A 853 2.85 16.88 30.53
N ASN A 854 3.55 15.82 30.95
CA ASN A 854 3.10 14.84 31.96
C ASN A 854 1.79 14.12 31.59
N VAL A 855 1.44 14.02 30.31
CA VAL A 855 0.31 13.21 29.87
C VAL A 855 0.70 11.73 29.89
N THR A 856 -0.15 10.88 30.47
CA THR A 856 0.01 9.43 30.32
C THR A 856 -0.43 9.04 28.91
N VAL A 857 0.51 8.55 28.11
CA VAL A 857 0.29 8.23 26.69
C VAL A 857 0.30 6.72 26.47
N GLY A 858 -0.68 6.20 25.74
CA GLY A 858 -0.68 4.86 25.17
C GLY A 858 -0.69 4.89 23.64
N ILE A 859 -0.25 3.80 23.01
CA ILE A 859 -0.35 3.59 21.56
C ILE A 859 -1.42 2.52 21.28
N GLY A 860 -2.40 2.83 20.44
CA GLY A 860 -3.37 1.85 19.93
C GLY A 860 -3.19 1.56 18.44
N SER A 861 -4.04 0.68 17.91
CA SER A 861 -4.05 0.19 16.53
C SER A 861 -5.43 0.40 15.92
N SER A 862 -5.51 0.82 14.66
CA SER A 862 -6.79 1.08 13.97
C SER A 862 -7.38 -0.17 13.28
N GLY A 863 -6.55 -1.00 12.66
CA GLY A 863 -6.96 -2.25 12.00
C GLY A 863 -6.82 -3.48 12.89
N THR A 864 -7.60 -4.54 12.65
CA THR A 864 -7.41 -5.85 13.30
C THR A 864 -6.12 -6.51 12.82
N TRP A 865 -5.86 -6.45 11.51
CA TRP A 865 -4.65 -6.98 10.88
C TRP A 865 -3.36 -6.30 11.37
N SER A 866 -3.43 -5.01 11.76
CA SER A 866 -2.26 -4.23 12.18
C SER A 866 -1.90 -4.45 13.65
N VAL A 867 -2.75 -5.10 14.46
CA VAL A 867 -2.50 -5.30 15.90
C VAL A 867 -1.19 -6.03 16.15
N ARG A 868 -0.84 -7.01 15.32
CA ARG A 868 0.44 -7.73 15.42
C ARG A 868 1.68 -6.83 15.24
N ASN A 869 1.52 -5.66 14.61
CA ASN A 869 2.58 -4.71 14.33
C ASN A 869 2.76 -3.69 15.46
N VAL A 870 1.92 -3.70 16.51
CA VAL A 870 2.01 -2.77 17.67
C VAL A 870 3.42 -2.70 18.24
N ARG A 871 4.15 -3.83 18.27
CA ARG A 871 5.55 -3.86 18.70
C ARG A 871 6.48 -2.96 17.88
N PHE A 872 6.24 -2.88 16.57
CA PHE A 872 6.97 -2.01 15.66
C PHE A 872 6.50 -0.57 15.78
N ASP A 873 5.20 -0.34 15.96
CA ASP A 873 4.67 1.00 16.20
C ASP A 873 5.25 1.64 17.48
N VAL A 874 5.35 0.85 18.55
CA VAL A 874 5.95 1.26 19.83
C VAL A 874 7.45 1.52 19.68
N ALA A 875 8.19 0.61 19.04
CA ALA A 875 9.62 0.76 18.81
C ALA A 875 9.93 1.99 17.95
N TRP A 876 9.18 2.19 16.86
CA TRP A 876 9.33 3.32 15.97
C TRP A 876 9.04 4.63 16.71
N ALA A 877 7.90 4.71 17.42
CA ALA A 877 7.55 5.90 18.20
C ALA A 877 8.66 6.30 19.18
N ALA A 878 9.25 5.32 19.88
CA ALA A 878 10.35 5.55 20.82
C ALA A 878 11.66 6.02 20.16
N LEU A 879 11.88 5.70 18.88
CA LEU A 879 13.05 6.15 18.10
C LEU A 879 12.88 7.56 17.50
N GLU A 880 11.66 8.09 17.51
CA GLU A 880 11.33 9.38 16.89
C GLU A 880 11.04 10.50 17.89
N THR A 881 10.88 10.18 19.18
CA THR A 881 10.77 11.23 20.20
C THR A 881 12.06 12.03 20.27
N ARG A 882 11.94 13.36 20.42
CA ARG A 882 13.10 14.25 20.59
C ARG A 882 13.98 13.83 21.77
N VAL A 883 13.35 13.42 22.87
CA VAL A 883 14.02 12.84 24.04
C VAL A 883 13.88 11.33 23.94
N ALA A 884 15.01 10.63 23.85
CA ALA A 884 15.02 9.18 23.73
C ALA A 884 14.33 8.52 24.93
N LEU A 885 13.32 7.69 24.66
CA LEU A 885 12.65 6.92 25.70
C LEU A 885 13.52 5.75 26.14
N SER A 886 13.52 5.47 27.44
CA SER A 886 14.07 4.23 27.95
C SER A 886 13.24 3.04 27.44
N LYS A 887 13.85 1.85 27.38
CA LYS A 887 13.12 0.61 27.03
C LYS A 887 11.89 0.37 27.91
N SER A 888 11.97 0.71 29.20
CA SER A 888 10.84 0.59 30.12
C SER A 888 9.69 1.52 29.76
N GLU A 889 9.98 2.77 29.40
CA GLU A 889 8.96 3.75 28.97
C GLU A 889 8.34 3.33 27.64
N ALA A 890 9.16 2.90 26.67
CA ALA A 890 8.67 2.38 25.40
C ALA A 890 7.76 1.16 25.61
N LEU A 891 8.17 0.17 26.42
CA LEU A 891 7.33 -0.98 26.74
C LEU A 891 6.01 -0.55 27.41
N ALA A 892 6.03 0.45 28.29
CA ALA A 892 4.83 0.96 28.97
C ALA A 892 3.82 1.58 28.00
N LEU A 893 4.26 2.28 26.94
CA LEU A 893 3.38 2.88 25.92
C LEU A 893 2.42 1.87 25.28
N GLY A 894 2.90 0.64 25.02
CA GLY A 894 2.11 -0.43 24.42
C GLY A 894 1.52 -1.42 25.42
N SER A 895 1.70 -1.24 26.73
CA SER A 895 1.26 -2.20 27.75
C SER A 895 0.57 -1.52 28.94
N ALA A 896 1.30 -1.26 30.02
CA ALA A 896 0.77 -0.78 31.29
C ALA A 896 -0.02 0.53 31.15
N ASN A 897 0.43 1.46 30.28
CA ASN A 897 -0.29 2.72 30.09
C ASN A 897 -1.69 2.47 29.51
N ILE A 898 -1.83 1.57 28.54
CA ILE A 898 -3.12 1.23 27.92
C ILE A 898 -4.09 0.65 28.95
N GLU A 899 -3.63 -0.29 29.78
CA GLU A 899 -4.43 -0.89 30.86
C GLU A 899 -4.95 0.17 31.85
N VAL A 900 -4.06 1.05 32.31
CA VAL A 900 -4.40 2.14 33.25
C VAL A 900 -5.40 3.12 32.65
N LEU A 901 -5.16 3.53 31.41
CA LEU A 901 -6.00 4.49 30.67
C LEU A 901 -7.41 3.94 30.40
N LEU A 902 -7.56 2.62 30.35
CA LEU A 902 -8.81 1.95 30.03
C LEU A 902 -9.47 1.26 31.24
N GLY A 903 -8.90 1.41 32.44
CA GLY A 903 -9.51 0.96 33.69
C GLY A 903 -9.41 -0.53 33.97
N VAL A 904 -8.35 -1.19 33.50
CA VAL A 904 -8.05 -2.57 33.88
C VAL A 904 -7.43 -2.60 35.28
N GLU A 905 -8.02 -3.38 36.18
CA GLU A 905 -7.60 -3.48 37.59
C GLU A 905 -6.82 -4.78 37.90
N ASP A 906 -6.58 -5.62 36.90
CA ASP A 906 -5.84 -6.87 37.05
C ASP A 906 -4.34 -6.63 37.29
N ASP A 907 -3.79 -7.22 38.36
CA ASP A 907 -2.36 -7.18 38.69
C ASP A 907 -1.56 -8.27 37.96
N ALA A 908 -2.22 -9.31 37.43
CA ALA A 908 -1.57 -10.31 36.60
C ALA A 908 -1.29 -9.76 35.19
N SER A 909 -0.10 -10.02 34.67
CA SER A 909 0.30 -9.66 33.31
C SER A 909 0.98 -10.85 32.67
N ASP A 910 0.63 -11.11 31.41
CA ASP A 910 1.34 -12.11 30.62
C ASP A 910 2.70 -11.53 30.20
N LEU A 911 3.71 -12.38 30.11
CA LEU A 911 5.04 -12.01 29.66
C LEU A 911 5.33 -12.67 28.31
N VAL A 912 6.12 -12.00 27.49
CA VAL A 912 6.51 -12.46 26.16
C VAL A 912 8.01 -12.64 26.13
N ALA A 913 8.45 -13.85 25.77
CA ALA A 913 9.84 -14.18 25.56
C ALA A 913 10.17 -14.09 24.06
N THR A 914 11.27 -13.42 23.74
CA THR A 914 11.73 -13.19 22.36
C THR A 914 13.08 -13.84 22.14
N ARG A 915 13.36 -14.28 20.90
CA ARG A 915 14.68 -14.75 20.47
C ARG A 915 15.45 -13.63 19.77
N SER A 916 16.76 -13.58 19.99
CA SER A 916 17.71 -12.72 19.24
C SER A 916 17.46 -11.21 19.35
N GLY A 917 16.77 -10.75 20.39
CA GLY A 917 16.53 -9.33 20.65
C GLY A 917 15.40 -9.14 21.65
N SER A 918 14.81 -7.96 21.66
CA SER A 918 13.66 -7.59 22.47
C SER A 918 12.40 -7.37 21.65
N LEU A 919 11.24 -7.24 22.31
CA LEU A 919 9.98 -6.91 21.64
C LEU A 919 10.08 -5.65 20.77
N LEU A 920 10.98 -4.73 21.11
CA LEU A 920 11.19 -3.47 20.40
C LEU A 920 12.16 -3.60 19.21
N ASP A 921 12.87 -4.72 19.07
CA ASP A 921 13.86 -4.89 18.01
C ASP A 921 13.21 -5.50 16.77
N PHE A 922 13.53 -4.96 15.60
CA PHE A 922 13.01 -5.45 14.33
C PHE A 922 13.56 -6.85 13.95
N GLU A 923 14.64 -7.30 14.60
CA GLU A 923 15.28 -8.61 14.35
C GLU A 923 14.75 -9.73 15.28
N ALA A 924 13.90 -9.41 16.25
CA ALA A 924 13.48 -10.36 17.26
C ALA A 924 12.22 -11.13 16.84
N LYS A 925 12.16 -12.43 17.17
CA LYS A 925 10.98 -13.29 16.98
C LYS A 925 10.42 -13.73 18.33
N VAL A 926 9.11 -13.71 18.50
CA VAL A 926 8.48 -14.23 19.73
C VAL A 926 8.69 -15.74 19.79
N ALA A 927 9.20 -16.21 20.94
CA ALA A 927 9.51 -17.61 21.21
C ALA A 927 8.44 -18.29 22.05
N ALA A 928 7.92 -17.57 23.05
CA ALA A 928 6.96 -18.10 23.99
C ALA A 928 6.17 -16.98 24.68
N ILE A 929 5.00 -17.34 25.21
CA ILE A 929 4.16 -16.48 26.03
C ILE A 929 3.93 -17.15 27.37
N ILE A 930 4.30 -16.46 28.44
CA ILE A 930 4.18 -16.90 29.82
C ILE A 930 2.90 -16.27 30.37
N SER A 931 1.84 -17.07 30.54
CA SER A 931 0.56 -16.57 31.03
C SER A 931 0.33 -16.97 32.48
N SER A 932 0.49 -16.00 33.37
CA SER A 932 0.20 -16.17 34.80
C SER A 932 -1.29 -16.37 35.06
N ARG A 933 -2.15 -15.75 34.24
CA ARG A 933 -3.62 -15.88 34.31
C ARG A 933 -4.11 -17.27 33.94
N ARG A 934 -3.56 -17.83 32.86
CA ARG A 934 -3.92 -19.17 32.36
C ARG A 934 -3.11 -20.28 33.05
N GLY A 935 -2.08 -19.94 33.81
CA GLY A 935 -1.24 -20.87 34.54
C GLY A 935 -0.34 -21.72 33.64
N LEU A 936 0.08 -21.21 32.48
CA LEU A 936 0.78 -21.98 31.45
C LEU A 936 1.85 -21.17 30.71
N VAL A 937 2.67 -21.86 29.92
CA VAL A 937 3.61 -21.27 28.97
C VAL A 937 3.30 -21.82 27.58
N ASP A 938 2.96 -20.96 26.64
CA ASP A 938 2.73 -21.34 25.24
C ASP A 938 4.03 -21.12 24.45
N ILE A 939 4.62 -22.20 23.91
CA ILE A 939 5.83 -22.14 23.06
C ILE A 939 5.40 -22.10 21.58
N LEU A 940 5.95 -21.17 20.80
CA LEU A 940 5.42 -20.79 19.48
C LEU A 940 6.18 -21.33 18.27
#